data_AF-E2C351-F1
#
_entry.id   AF-E2C351-F1
#
_cell.length_a   1.000
_cell.length_b   1.000
_cell.length_c   1.000
_cell.angle_alpha   90.00
_cell.angle_beta   90.00
_cell.angle_gamma   90.00
#
_symmetry.space_group_name_H-M   'P 1'
#
loop_
_entity.id
_entity.type
_entity.pdbx_description
1 polymer ?
#
loop_
_entity_poly.entity_id
_entity_poly.type
_entity_poly.pdbx_seq_one_letter_code
_entity_poly.pdbx_strand_id
1 'polypeptide(L)'
;MEASKVYLNKLNMILVQVLKREWPKNWESFIGDIVGASKTNESLCQNNMAILKLLSEEVFDFSSGQMTQTKAKHLKDTMCSEFSQIFQLCQFVLDNSQNVPLVAVTLETLLRFLNWIPLGYIFETKLITTLIFKLCWAIGSISGAMHEEDEKRFLVTVIKDLLGLCEQKKGKDNKAIIASNIMYVVGQYPRFLRAHWKFLKTVVNKLFEFMHETHDGVQDMACDTFIKIALKCRRHFVTVQVGEAMPFIDEILSTISTIICDLQTQQVHTFYEAVGYMISAQADTLIQEQLIEKYMLLPNQVWDDIISQASKNVDVLKDQEAVKQLASILKTNVRACKALGHPYVIQLGKIYLDMLNVYKVMSENISAAISVNGEIVMKQPLIKSMRVVKKETLKLISDWVSRTSDHQMVLENFIPPLLDAVLLDYQKTNVHCAREPEVLSAMATIVNKLEAHITSEVPKIFDAVFECTLEMINKDFEEFPEHRTNFFLLLQAVNVHCFPAFLSIPPAQFKLVLDSIIWAFKHTMRNVADTGLQILYQLLLNIEQHEQAGQSFYQTYFTDILQHIFSVVTDTSHTAGLTMHATILAYMFTLIERGKIQVPLGPVPDNALYIQEFVARLLRAAFPHLTDNQIKITVQGLFHLNQDITAFKEHLRDFLVQIREYTGEDDSELYLEERETALRLAQEEKRRQQMAVPGILNPHEMPEEMQD
;
A
#
# COMPACT_ATOMS: atom_id res chain seq x y z
N MET A 1 16.14 41.76 -1.25
CA MET A 1 15.08 41.37 -2.21
C MET A 1 13.98 42.43 -2.33
N GLU A 2 13.52 43.05 -1.24
CA GLU A 2 12.42 44.04 -1.27
C GLU A 2 12.74 45.32 -2.09
N ALA A 3 13.95 45.87 -1.95
CA ALA A 3 14.38 47.05 -2.71
C ALA A 3 14.35 46.83 -4.24
N SER A 4 14.72 45.62 -4.70
CA SER A 4 14.66 45.24 -6.12
C SER A 4 13.22 45.11 -6.63
N LYS A 5 12.28 44.69 -5.79
CA LYS A 5 10.85 44.59 -6.13
C LYS A 5 10.20 45.96 -6.28
N VAL A 6 10.53 46.92 -5.40
CA VAL A 6 10.08 48.32 -5.52
C VAL A 6 10.59 48.96 -6.80
N TYR A 7 11.87 48.74 -7.11
CA TYR A 7 12.48 49.25 -8.35
C TYR A 7 11.83 48.66 -9.60
N LEU A 8 11.64 47.32 -9.65
CA LEU A 8 10.98 46.65 -10.77
C LEU A 8 9.54 47.12 -10.96
N ASN A 9 8.77 47.26 -9.87
CA ASN A 9 7.41 47.81 -9.94
C ASN A 9 7.40 49.22 -10.54
N LYS A 10 8.40 50.05 -10.20
CA LYS A 10 8.51 51.39 -10.77
C LYS A 10 8.81 51.35 -12.28
N LEU A 11 9.68 50.44 -12.72
CA LEU A 11 9.94 50.21 -14.14
C LEU A 11 8.69 49.74 -14.88
N ASN A 12 7.91 48.82 -14.31
CA ASN A 12 6.65 48.36 -14.89
C ASN A 12 5.65 49.53 -15.05
N MET A 13 5.54 50.40 -14.04
CA MET A 13 4.71 51.61 -14.16
C MET A 13 5.19 52.54 -15.27
N ILE A 14 6.51 52.75 -15.40
CA ILE A 14 7.09 53.57 -16.48
C ILE A 14 6.74 52.97 -17.84
N LEU A 15 6.89 51.65 -18.00
CA LEU A 15 6.51 50.94 -19.21
C LEU A 15 5.03 51.13 -19.54
N VAL A 16 4.13 51.01 -18.54
CA VAL A 16 2.70 51.25 -18.77
C VAL A 16 2.41 52.70 -19.18
N GLN A 17 3.13 53.69 -18.66
CA GLN A 17 3.00 55.07 -19.14
C GLN A 17 3.49 55.27 -20.58
N VAL A 18 4.49 54.51 -21.02
CA VAL A 18 4.92 54.45 -22.44
C VAL A 18 3.83 53.79 -23.28
N LEU A 19 3.28 52.65 -22.84
CA LEU A 19 2.21 51.93 -23.55
C LEU A 19 0.97 52.81 -23.75
N LYS A 20 0.58 53.64 -22.78
CA LYS A 20 -0.52 54.61 -22.94
C LYS A 20 -0.30 55.62 -24.08
N ARG A 21 0.92 55.80 -24.57
CA ARG A 21 1.27 56.73 -25.65
C ARG A 21 1.52 56.01 -26.97
N GLU A 22 2.27 54.92 -26.93
CA GLU A 22 2.77 54.21 -28.12
C GLU A 22 1.86 53.06 -28.55
N TRP A 23 1.26 52.33 -27.62
CA TRP A 23 0.32 51.24 -27.93
C TRP A 23 -1.10 51.83 -28.10
N PRO A 24 -1.85 51.43 -29.15
CA PRO A 24 -1.57 50.35 -30.08
C PRO A 24 -0.90 50.76 -31.40
N LYS A 25 -0.83 52.06 -31.72
CA LYS A 25 -0.47 52.54 -33.07
C LYS A 25 0.98 52.31 -33.49
N ASN A 26 1.92 52.47 -32.56
CA ASN A 26 3.36 52.40 -32.83
C ASN A 26 3.99 51.11 -32.30
N TRP A 27 3.21 50.27 -31.60
CA TRP A 27 3.69 49.03 -31.00
C TRP A 27 2.63 47.93 -31.08
N GLU A 28 2.20 47.59 -32.29
CA GLU A 28 1.13 46.61 -32.55
C GLU A 28 1.46 45.20 -32.00
N SER A 29 2.73 44.80 -31.97
CA SER A 29 3.14 43.46 -31.55
C SER A 29 3.16 43.24 -30.03
N PHE A 30 2.95 44.28 -29.21
CA PHE A 30 3.22 44.23 -27.77
C PHE A 30 2.54 43.05 -27.04
N ILE A 31 1.24 42.80 -27.29
CA ILE A 31 0.52 41.70 -26.65
C ILE A 31 1.03 40.34 -27.13
N GLY A 32 1.36 40.20 -28.42
CA GLY A 32 1.98 38.99 -28.95
C GLY A 32 3.35 38.73 -28.32
N ASP A 33 4.19 39.76 -28.22
CA ASP A 33 5.54 39.70 -27.66
C ASP A 33 5.51 39.34 -26.17
N ILE A 34 4.61 39.95 -25.39
CA ILE A 34 4.50 39.68 -23.95
C ILE A 34 3.98 38.26 -23.68
N VAL A 35 3.04 37.76 -24.49
CA VAL A 35 2.54 36.39 -24.38
C VAL A 35 3.60 35.38 -24.80
N GLY A 36 4.35 35.66 -25.88
CA GLY A 36 5.48 34.83 -26.32
C GLY A 36 6.58 34.76 -25.26
N ALA A 37 7.02 35.91 -24.74
CA ALA A 37 8.05 35.99 -23.70
C ALA A 37 7.62 35.25 -22.42
N SER A 38 6.35 35.35 -22.04
CA SER A 38 5.80 34.68 -20.85
C SER A 38 5.88 33.15 -20.91
N LYS A 39 5.92 32.55 -22.10
CA LYS A 39 6.04 31.09 -22.26
C LYS A 39 7.48 30.57 -22.15
N THR A 40 8.48 31.46 -22.08
CA THR A 40 9.90 31.06 -22.04
C THR A 40 10.46 30.89 -20.64
N ASN A 41 9.93 31.64 -19.66
CA ASN A 41 10.44 31.67 -18.29
C ASN A 41 9.35 32.13 -17.31
N GLU A 42 9.16 31.39 -16.21
CA GLU A 42 8.15 31.71 -15.20
C GLU A 42 8.37 33.07 -14.50
N SER A 43 9.62 33.49 -14.29
CA SER A 43 9.94 34.79 -13.68
C SER A 43 9.57 35.95 -14.62
N LEU A 44 9.79 35.77 -15.92
CA LEU A 44 9.34 36.72 -16.95
C LEU A 44 7.82 36.73 -17.03
N CYS A 45 7.18 35.56 -17.02
CA CYS A 45 5.73 35.45 -16.99
C CYS A 45 5.13 36.18 -15.78
N GLN A 46 5.72 36.03 -14.59
CA GLN A 46 5.24 36.68 -13.38
C GLN A 46 5.29 38.21 -13.51
N ASN A 47 6.40 38.75 -14.01
CA ASN A 47 6.50 40.20 -14.23
C ASN A 47 5.54 40.69 -15.32
N ASN A 48 5.39 39.92 -16.39
CA ASN A 48 4.49 40.22 -17.50
C ASN A 48 3.02 40.23 -17.06
N MET A 49 2.60 39.30 -16.20
CA MET A 49 1.27 39.32 -15.60
C MET A 49 1.03 40.58 -14.75
N ALA A 50 2.06 41.04 -14.02
CA ALA A 50 1.98 42.30 -13.27
C ALA A 50 1.88 43.52 -14.19
N ILE A 51 2.60 43.54 -15.32
CA ILE A 51 2.48 44.60 -16.34
C ILE A 51 1.07 44.62 -16.94
N LEU A 52 0.52 43.45 -17.29
CA LEU A 52 -0.84 43.32 -17.84
C LEU A 52 -1.92 43.79 -16.84
N LYS A 53 -1.74 43.50 -15.55
CA LYS A 53 -2.61 44.00 -14.47
C LYS A 53 -2.59 45.54 -14.42
N LEU A 54 -1.40 46.14 -14.36
CA LEU A 54 -1.23 47.58 -14.30
C LEU A 54 -1.80 48.27 -15.56
N LEU A 55 -1.60 47.67 -16.74
CA LEU A 55 -2.16 48.16 -17.99
C LEU A 55 -3.70 48.14 -17.95
N SER A 56 -4.30 47.05 -17.46
CA SER A 56 -5.76 46.97 -17.28
C SER A 56 -6.29 48.03 -16.33
N GLU A 57 -5.64 48.20 -15.17
CA GLU A 57 -6.04 49.21 -14.18
C GLU A 57 -6.00 50.63 -14.79
N GLU A 58 -4.93 50.97 -15.53
CA GLU A 58 -4.80 52.29 -16.17
C GLU A 58 -5.79 52.53 -17.32
N VAL A 59 -6.13 51.48 -18.09
CA VAL A 59 -7.04 51.57 -19.24
C VAL A 59 -8.51 51.51 -18.82
N PHE A 60 -8.87 50.70 -17.82
CA PHE A 60 -10.25 50.46 -17.42
C PHE A 60 -10.67 51.17 -16.14
N ASP A 61 -9.86 51.12 -15.09
CA ASP A 61 -10.22 51.64 -13.75
C ASP A 61 -9.90 53.14 -13.62
N PHE A 62 -8.76 53.61 -14.15
CA PHE A 62 -8.27 54.99 -14.00
C PHE A 62 -8.38 55.86 -15.26
N SER A 63 -9.08 55.39 -16.29
CA SER A 63 -9.27 56.14 -17.56
C SER A 63 -10.02 57.46 -17.38
N SER A 64 -10.86 57.56 -16.35
CA SER A 64 -11.64 58.76 -16.01
C SER A 64 -10.75 59.86 -15.43
N GLY A 65 -10.49 60.92 -16.21
CA GLY A 65 -9.75 62.12 -15.78
C GLY A 65 -8.26 62.16 -16.15
N GLN A 66 -7.66 61.06 -16.63
CA GLN A 66 -6.26 61.01 -17.06
C GLN A 66 -6.04 60.95 -18.58
N MET A 67 -7.10 60.73 -19.35
CA MET A 67 -7.04 60.64 -20.82
C MET A 67 -8.35 61.11 -21.46
N THR A 68 -8.29 61.51 -22.73
CA THR A 68 -9.49 61.92 -23.47
C THR A 68 -10.41 60.72 -23.71
N GLN A 69 -11.73 60.94 -23.76
CA GLN A 69 -12.71 59.87 -23.97
C GLN A 69 -12.45 59.05 -25.24
N THR A 70 -12.07 59.72 -26.34
CA THR A 70 -11.72 59.07 -27.60
C THR A 70 -10.50 58.16 -27.46
N LYS A 71 -9.49 58.58 -26.69
CA LYS A 71 -8.27 57.80 -26.46
C LYS A 71 -8.54 56.61 -25.54
N ALA A 72 -9.31 56.81 -24.46
CA ALA A 72 -9.73 55.74 -23.57
C ALA A 72 -10.51 54.66 -24.31
N LYS A 73 -11.48 55.07 -25.14
CA LYS A 73 -12.27 54.14 -25.96
C LYS A 73 -11.38 53.34 -26.91
N HIS A 74 -10.46 53.99 -27.62
CA HIS A 74 -9.55 53.32 -28.54
C HIS A 74 -8.65 52.27 -27.85
N LEU A 75 -8.10 52.59 -26.67
CA LEU A 75 -7.29 51.64 -25.89
C LEU A 75 -8.13 50.46 -25.37
N LYS A 76 -9.34 50.71 -24.89
CA LYS A 76 -10.28 49.66 -24.44
C LYS A 76 -10.64 48.71 -25.58
N ASP A 77 -11.06 49.25 -26.71
CA ASP A 77 -11.47 48.46 -27.88
C ASP A 77 -10.31 47.59 -28.38
N THR A 78 -9.09 48.14 -28.38
CA THR A 78 -7.90 47.40 -28.81
C THR A 78 -7.52 46.30 -27.82
N MET A 79 -7.54 46.59 -26.51
CA MET A 79 -7.28 45.56 -25.48
C MET A 79 -8.30 44.42 -25.56
N CYS A 80 -9.57 44.74 -25.80
CA CYS A 80 -10.63 43.75 -26.00
C CYS A 80 -10.39 42.89 -27.25
N SER A 81 -9.92 43.48 -28.36
CA SER A 81 -9.63 42.69 -29.59
C SER A 81 -8.46 41.71 -29.41
N GLU A 82 -7.48 42.05 -28.57
CA GLU A 82 -6.30 41.22 -28.33
C GLU A 82 -6.44 40.32 -27.08
N PHE A 83 -7.55 40.44 -26.33
CA PHE A 83 -7.72 39.77 -25.04
C PHE A 83 -7.66 38.24 -25.12
N SER A 84 -8.03 37.64 -26.26
CA SER A 84 -7.98 36.19 -26.43
C SER A 84 -6.60 35.59 -26.12
N GLN A 85 -5.52 36.27 -26.54
CA GLN A 85 -4.15 35.81 -26.31
C GLN A 85 -3.76 35.91 -24.84
N ILE A 86 -4.17 37.00 -24.18
CA ILE A 86 -3.97 37.22 -22.75
C ILE A 86 -4.72 36.14 -21.94
N PHE A 87 -5.95 35.86 -22.31
CA PHE A 87 -6.78 34.86 -21.65
C PHE A 87 -6.18 33.44 -21.78
N GLN A 88 -5.72 33.06 -22.97
CA GLN A 88 -5.02 31.79 -23.20
C GLN A 88 -3.75 31.68 -22.35
N LEU A 89 -3.02 32.79 -22.15
CA LEU A 89 -1.86 32.81 -21.26
C LEU A 89 -2.28 32.58 -19.79
N CYS A 90 -3.35 33.25 -19.33
CA CYS A 90 -3.88 33.03 -17.97
C CYS A 90 -4.27 31.57 -17.76
N GLN A 91 -4.99 30.96 -18.72
CA GLN A 91 -5.35 29.54 -18.64
C GLN A 91 -4.11 28.63 -18.65
N PHE A 92 -3.16 28.89 -19.55
CA PHE A 92 -1.91 28.14 -19.62
C PHE A 92 -1.16 28.14 -18.27
N VAL A 93 -1.07 29.30 -17.61
CA VAL A 93 -0.43 29.39 -16.30
C VAL A 93 -1.23 28.63 -15.22
N LEU A 94 -2.55 28.79 -15.18
CA LEU A 94 -3.42 28.14 -14.19
C LEU A 94 -3.42 26.61 -14.33
N ASP A 95 -3.31 26.11 -15.56
CA ASP A 95 -3.32 24.68 -15.86
C ASP A 95 -1.94 24.03 -15.63
N ASN A 96 -0.83 24.74 -15.90
CA ASN A 96 0.50 24.12 -15.96
C ASN A 96 1.49 24.53 -14.85
N SER A 97 1.36 25.72 -14.25
CA SER A 97 2.36 26.19 -13.29
C SER A 97 2.04 25.77 -11.85
N GLN A 98 3.08 25.39 -11.12
CA GLN A 98 3.06 25.15 -9.67
C GLN A 98 3.73 26.30 -8.88
N ASN A 99 4.20 27.33 -9.58
CA ASN A 99 4.90 28.46 -8.98
C ASN A 99 3.90 29.41 -8.30
N VAL A 100 3.88 29.37 -6.96
CA VAL A 100 2.90 30.09 -6.13
C VAL A 100 2.88 31.60 -6.42
N PRO A 101 4.02 32.33 -6.44
CA PRO A 101 4.04 33.74 -6.83
C PRO A 101 3.45 34.04 -8.22
N LEU A 102 3.72 33.20 -9.22
CA LEU A 102 3.20 33.37 -10.58
C LEU A 102 1.68 33.15 -10.64
N VAL A 103 1.18 32.08 -10.01
CA VAL A 103 -0.25 31.80 -9.93
C VAL A 103 -0.99 32.93 -9.20
N ALA A 104 -0.44 33.42 -8.08
CA ALA A 104 -1.02 34.52 -7.32
C ALA A 104 -1.16 35.80 -8.16
N VAL A 105 -0.08 36.24 -8.83
CA VAL A 105 -0.13 37.41 -9.72
C VAL A 105 -1.12 37.17 -10.86
N THR A 106 -1.15 35.96 -11.45
CA THR A 106 -2.09 35.63 -12.52
C THR A 106 -3.55 35.74 -12.06
N LEU A 107 -3.88 35.30 -10.85
CA LEU A 107 -5.21 35.43 -10.26
C LEU A 107 -5.57 36.90 -9.97
N GLU A 108 -4.62 37.70 -9.45
CA GLU A 108 -4.82 39.13 -9.26
C GLU A 108 -5.05 39.87 -10.58
N THR A 109 -4.31 39.49 -11.64
CA THR A 109 -4.47 40.03 -12.98
C THR A 109 -5.84 39.65 -13.55
N LEU A 110 -6.24 38.39 -13.41
CA LEU A 110 -7.56 37.91 -13.84
C LEU A 110 -8.69 38.66 -13.12
N LEU A 111 -8.55 38.92 -11.81
CA LEU A 111 -9.54 39.69 -11.04
C LEU A 111 -9.79 41.09 -11.64
N ARG A 112 -8.75 41.75 -12.16
CA ARG A 112 -8.91 43.05 -12.86
C ARG A 112 -9.59 42.92 -14.20
N PHE A 113 -9.38 41.80 -14.90
CA PHE A 113 -10.02 41.53 -16.19
C PHE A 113 -11.51 41.21 -16.06
N LEU A 114 -11.94 40.53 -14.98
CA LEU A 114 -13.34 40.09 -14.80
C LEU A 114 -14.37 41.23 -14.87
N ASN A 115 -13.96 42.48 -14.61
CA ASN A 115 -14.84 43.64 -14.62
C ASN A 115 -15.27 44.08 -16.04
N TRP A 116 -14.54 43.69 -17.09
CA TRP A 116 -14.75 44.24 -18.43
C TRP A 116 -14.69 43.22 -19.58
N ILE A 117 -14.22 42.00 -19.33
CA ILE A 117 -14.09 40.99 -20.39
C ILE A 117 -15.45 40.46 -20.86
N PRO A 118 -15.55 39.98 -22.12
CA PRO A 118 -16.76 39.34 -22.61
C PRO A 118 -17.14 38.12 -21.76
N LEU A 119 -18.43 38.01 -21.45
CA LEU A 119 -18.98 36.94 -20.61
C LEU A 119 -18.69 35.52 -21.15
N GLY A 120 -18.50 35.37 -22.47
CA GLY A 120 -18.10 34.10 -23.08
C GLY A 120 -16.80 33.53 -22.50
N TYR A 121 -15.80 34.38 -22.22
CA TYR A 121 -14.55 33.91 -21.58
C TYR A 121 -14.76 33.37 -20.16
N ILE A 122 -15.79 33.84 -19.46
CA ILE A 122 -16.10 33.43 -18.08
C ILE A 122 -16.95 32.16 -18.08
N PHE A 123 -17.99 32.10 -18.93
CA PHE A 123 -19.01 31.06 -18.86
C PHE A 123 -18.90 29.96 -19.92
N GLU A 124 -18.22 30.21 -21.04
CA GLU A 124 -18.07 29.26 -22.15
C GLU A 124 -16.68 28.62 -22.20
N THR A 125 -15.85 28.88 -21.18
CA THR A 125 -14.51 28.27 -21.04
C THR A 125 -14.40 27.47 -19.75
N LYS A 126 -13.27 26.76 -19.59
CA LYS A 126 -12.95 26.00 -18.37
C LYS A 126 -12.52 26.87 -17.18
N LEU A 127 -12.53 28.21 -17.29
CA LEU A 127 -12.01 29.11 -16.26
C LEU A 127 -12.61 28.84 -14.87
N ILE A 128 -13.95 28.83 -14.79
CA ILE A 128 -14.66 28.60 -13.53
C ILE A 128 -14.29 27.23 -12.96
N THR A 129 -14.26 26.22 -13.82
CA THR A 129 -13.92 24.84 -13.45
C THR A 129 -12.50 24.73 -12.88
N THR A 130 -11.51 25.33 -13.54
CA THR A 130 -10.11 25.35 -13.08
C THR A 130 -9.97 26.08 -11.73
N LEU A 131 -10.66 27.21 -11.56
CA LEU A 131 -10.63 27.98 -10.32
C LEU A 131 -11.27 27.23 -9.15
N ILE A 132 -12.46 26.63 -9.36
CA ILE A 132 -13.14 25.82 -8.32
C ILE A 132 -12.26 24.64 -7.92
N PHE A 133 -11.67 23.95 -8.89
CA PHE A 133 -10.81 22.80 -8.62
C PHE A 133 -9.62 23.20 -7.74
N LYS A 134 -8.83 24.20 -8.16
CA LYS A 134 -7.68 24.67 -7.36
C LYS A 134 -8.10 25.14 -5.97
N LEU A 135 -9.23 25.83 -5.86
CA LEU A 135 -9.77 26.30 -4.59
C LEU A 135 -10.17 25.12 -3.69
N CYS A 136 -10.94 24.16 -4.17
CA CYS A 136 -11.42 23.03 -3.36
C CYS A 136 -10.28 22.11 -2.91
N TRP A 137 -9.25 21.94 -3.74
CA TRP A 137 -8.03 21.23 -3.35
C TRP A 137 -7.27 21.94 -2.24
N ALA A 138 -7.11 23.27 -2.35
CA ALA A 138 -6.50 24.08 -1.30
C ALA A 138 -7.31 24.01 0.00
N ILE A 139 -8.64 24.12 -0.09
CA ILE A 139 -9.56 23.97 1.04
C ILE A 139 -9.35 22.62 1.72
N GLY A 140 -9.46 21.50 0.99
CA GLY A 140 -9.28 20.17 1.61
C GLY A 140 -7.87 19.97 2.19
N SER A 141 -6.84 20.56 1.60
CA SER A 141 -5.44 20.40 2.02
C SER A 141 -5.09 21.05 3.35
N ILE A 142 -5.88 22.03 3.82
CA ILE A 142 -5.66 22.72 5.09
C ILE A 142 -6.49 22.11 6.24
N SER A 143 -7.07 20.94 6.04
CA SER A 143 -7.84 20.25 7.08
C SER A 143 -7.03 20.02 8.35
N GLY A 144 -7.59 20.38 9.50
CA GLY A 144 -6.90 20.31 10.79
C GLY A 144 -5.95 21.47 11.10
N ALA A 145 -5.72 22.41 10.17
CA ALA A 145 -4.92 23.62 10.44
C ALA A 145 -5.71 24.69 11.20
N MET A 146 -7.04 24.60 11.22
CA MET A 146 -7.94 25.53 11.90
C MET A 146 -8.43 24.96 13.24
N HIS A 147 -8.72 25.85 14.19
CA HIS A 147 -9.52 25.49 15.36
C HIS A 147 -10.94 25.08 14.93
N GLU A 148 -11.57 24.21 15.71
CA GLU A 148 -12.85 23.59 15.34
C GLU A 148 -13.98 24.61 15.09
N GLU A 149 -14.05 25.68 15.88
CA GLU A 149 -15.08 26.72 15.71
C GLU A 149 -14.93 27.50 14.38
N ASP A 150 -13.69 27.83 14.02
CA ASP A 150 -13.38 28.54 12.78
C ASP A 150 -13.56 27.62 11.57
N GLU A 151 -13.09 26.37 11.68
CA GLU A 151 -13.29 25.32 10.68
C GLU A 151 -14.78 25.10 10.40
N LYS A 152 -15.61 25.05 11.44
CA LYS A 152 -17.06 24.93 11.30
C LYS A 152 -17.66 26.09 10.50
N ARG A 153 -17.35 27.34 10.87
CA ARG A 153 -17.88 28.54 10.17
C ARG A 153 -17.45 28.56 8.71
N PHE A 154 -16.18 28.20 8.47
CA PHE A 154 -15.59 28.10 7.16
C PHE A 154 -16.29 27.04 6.29
N LEU A 155 -16.40 25.80 6.78
CA LEU A 155 -16.97 24.69 6.02
C LEU A 155 -18.46 24.86 5.73
N VAL A 156 -19.24 25.39 6.66
CA VAL A 156 -20.66 25.68 6.42
C VAL A 156 -20.82 26.65 5.24
N THR A 157 -19.96 27.65 5.15
CA THR A 157 -19.98 28.63 4.05
C THR A 157 -19.55 27.96 2.73
N VAL A 158 -18.39 27.30 2.74
CA VAL A 158 -17.83 26.63 1.56
C VAL A 158 -18.82 25.64 0.96
N ILE A 159 -19.38 24.74 1.76
CA ILE A 159 -20.20 23.66 1.22
C ILE A 159 -21.56 24.19 0.76
N LYS A 160 -22.14 25.18 1.46
CA LYS A 160 -23.37 25.83 1.01
C LYS A 160 -23.18 26.50 -0.36
N ASP A 161 -22.07 27.20 -0.55
CA ASP A 161 -21.77 27.87 -1.81
C ASP A 161 -21.47 26.86 -2.94
N LEU A 162 -20.74 25.78 -2.65
CA LEU A 162 -20.48 24.72 -3.63
C LEU A 162 -21.76 23.96 -4.03
N LEU A 163 -22.67 23.68 -3.09
CA LEU A 163 -23.97 23.08 -3.39
C LEU A 163 -24.82 24.02 -4.24
N GLY A 164 -24.91 25.31 -3.87
CA GLY A 164 -25.61 26.31 -4.68
C GLY A 164 -25.02 26.46 -6.08
N LEU A 165 -23.70 26.38 -6.22
CA LEU A 165 -23.02 26.40 -7.51
C LEU A 165 -23.32 25.16 -8.35
N CYS A 166 -23.40 23.99 -7.72
CA CYS A 166 -23.79 22.73 -8.38
C CYS A 166 -25.21 22.79 -8.95
N GLU A 167 -26.14 23.44 -8.23
CA GLU A 167 -27.51 23.66 -8.70
C GLU A 167 -27.59 24.67 -9.86
N GLN A 168 -26.79 25.75 -9.80
CA GLN A 168 -26.78 26.80 -10.83
C GLN A 168 -26.13 26.36 -12.14
N LYS A 169 -25.10 25.51 -12.08
CA LYS A 169 -24.36 25.10 -13.27
C LYS A 169 -25.11 24.05 -14.08
N LYS A 170 -25.20 24.32 -15.39
CA LYS A 170 -25.78 23.42 -16.39
C LYS A 170 -24.69 22.56 -17.03
N GLY A 171 -25.09 21.40 -17.53
CA GLY A 171 -24.20 20.41 -18.16
C GLY A 171 -23.71 19.36 -17.17
N LYS A 172 -23.67 18.11 -17.61
CA LYS A 172 -23.24 16.97 -16.78
C LYS A 172 -21.80 17.11 -16.31
N ASP A 173 -20.89 17.48 -17.21
CA ASP A 173 -19.46 17.63 -16.91
C ASP A 173 -19.19 18.67 -15.81
N ASN A 174 -19.86 19.82 -15.89
CA ASN A 174 -19.73 20.86 -14.87
C ASN A 174 -20.24 20.39 -13.51
N LYS A 175 -21.38 19.68 -13.48
CA LYS A 175 -21.94 19.12 -12.24
C LYS A 175 -21.04 18.03 -11.66
N ALA A 176 -20.51 17.15 -12.50
CA ALA A 176 -19.57 16.10 -12.08
C ALA A 176 -18.34 16.70 -11.41
N ILE A 177 -17.75 17.76 -11.99
CA ILE A 177 -16.56 18.41 -11.42
C ILE A 177 -16.88 19.14 -10.11
N ILE A 178 -18.05 19.77 -9.99
CA ILE A 178 -18.44 20.41 -8.73
C ILE A 178 -18.72 19.35 -7.67
N ALA A 179 -19.42 18.27 -8.02
CA ALA A 179 -19.67 17.14 -7.13
C ALA A 179 -18.37 16.52 -6.64
N SER A 180 -17.39 16.31 -7.53
CA SER A 180 -16.08 15.76 -7.17
C SER A 180 -15.35 16.65 -6.18
N ASN A 181 -15.41 17.97 -6.36
CA ASN A 181 -14.81 18.93 -5.44
C ASN A 181 -15.51 18.94 -4.08
N ILE A 182 -16.85 18.86 -4.04
CA ILE A 182 -17.61 18.72 -2.79
C ILE A 182 -17.22 17.43 -2.06
N MET A 183 -17.20 16.30 -2.77
CA MET A 183 -16.83 14.99 -2.21
C MET A 183 -15.41 15.01 -1.64
N TYR A 184 -14.44 15.59 -2.37
CA TYR A 184 -13.08 15.76 -1.89
C TYR A 184 -13.03 16.57 -0.61
N VAL A 185 -13.60 17.79 -0.60
CA VAL A 185 -13.61 18.67 0.58
C VAL A 185 -14.23 17.94 1.76
N VAL A 186 -15.44 17.43 1.61
CA VAL A 186 -16.16 16.77 2.71
C VAL A 186 -15.39 15.55 3.25
N GLY A 187 -14.78 14.75 2.37
CA GLY A 187 -13.96 13.61 2.77
C GLY A 187 -12.74 13.99 3.63
N GLN A 188 -12.17 15.19 3.43
CA GLN A 188 -11.03 15.69 4.21
C GLN A 188 -11.41 16.20 5.61
N TYR A 189 -12.69 16.41 5.93
CA TYR A 189 -13.10 17.04 7.20
C TYR A 189 -13.95 16.12 8.09
N PRO A 190 -13.42 14.96 8.54
CA PRO A 190 -14.19 14.03 9.37
C PRO A 190 -14.56 14.61 10.74
N ARG A 191 -13.73 15.48 11.33
CA ARG A 191 -14.02 16.15 12.62
C ARG A 191 -15.33 16.94 12.54
N PHE A 192 -15.47 17.77 11.52
CA PHE A 192 -16.70 18.53 11.25
C PHE A 192 -17.92 17.62 11.06
N LEU A 193 -17.76 16.51 10.32
CA LEU A 193 -18.85 15.56 10.08
C LEU A 193 -19.32 14.88 11.38
N ARG A 194 -18.41 14.52 12.28
CA ARG A 194 -18.75 13.94 13.59
C ARG A 194 -19.57 14.91 14.45
N ALA A 195 -19.22 16.20 14.45
CA ALA A 195 -19.94 17.21 15.22
C ALA A 195 -21.32 17.58 14.64
N HIS A 196 -21.62 17.20 13.39
CA HIS A 196 -22.80 17.70 12.65
C HIS A 196 -23.59 16.59 11.94
N TRP A 197 -24.32 15.79 12.72
CA TRP A 197 -25.10 14.64 12.22
C TRP A 197 -25.97 14.93 10.98
N LYS A 198 -26.82 15.97 11.03
CA LYS A 198 -27.71 16.30 9.90
C LYS A 198 -26.94 16.51 8.60
N PHE A 199 -25.75 17.09 8.72
CA PHE A 199 -24.86 17.33 7.61
C PHE A 199 -24.24 16.00 7.11
N LEU A 200 -23.73 15.18 8.03
CA LEU A 200 -23.23 13.84 7.70
C LEU A 200 -24.28 12.99 6.97
N LYS A 201 -25.52 12.92 7.48
CA LYS A 201 -26.62 12.17 6.82
C LYS A 201 -26.92 12.72 5.42
N THR A 202 -26.96 14.05 5.27
CA THR A 202 -27.18 14.71 3.96
C THR A 202 -26.09 14.38 2.96
N VAL A 203 -24.83 14.46 3.37
CA VAL A 203 -23.68 14.11 2.53
C VAL A 203 -23.77 12.65 2.08
N VAL A 204 -24.00 11.72 3.00
CA VAL A 204 -24.05 10.29 2.68
C VAL A 204 -25.17 9.97 1.70
N ASN A 205 -26.37 10.54 1.89
CA ASN A 205 -27.45 10.40 0.92
C ASN A 205 -27.07 10.97 -0.46
N LYS A 206 -26.33 12.09 -0.49
CA LYS A 206 -25.83 12.65 -1.75
C LYS A 206 -24.78 11.75 -2.41
N LEU A 207 -23.94 11.07 -1.64
CA LEU A 207 -23.02 10.06 -2.16
C LEU A 207 -23.79 8.90 -2.78
N PHE A 208 -24.89 8.43 -2.17
CA PHE A 208 -25.75 7.42 -2.78
C PHE A 208 -26.37 7.91 -4.08
N GLU A 209 -26.83 9.16 -4.17
CA GLU A 209 -27.27 9.74 -5.45
C GLU A 209 -26.15 9.74 -6.50
N PHE A 210 -24.91 10.05 -6.12
CA PHE A 210 -23.76 10.04 -7.03
C PHE A 210 -23.32 8.62 -7.44
N MET A 211 -23.66 7.59 -6.67
CA MET A 211 -23.46 6.19 -7.08
C MET A 211 -24.34 5.80 -8.28
N HIS A 212 -25.38 6.58 -8.60
CA HIS A 212 -26.21 6.42 -9.80
C HIS A 212 -25.79 7.31 -10.97
N GLU A 213 -24.74 8.12 -10.82
CA GLU A 213 -24.33 9.01 -11.90
C GLU A 213 -23.50 8.28 -12.96
N THR A 214 -23.89 8.49 -14.21
CA THR A 214 -23.30 7.86 -15.41
C THR A 214 -21.99 8.48 -15.87
N HIS A 215 -21.59 9.62 -15.30
CA HIS A 215 -20.37 10.32 -15.70
C HIS A 215 -19.14 9.60 -15.15
N ASP A 216 -18.16 9.37 -16.03
CA ASP A 216 -16.90 8.68 -15.72
C ASP A 216 -16.24 9.23 -14.44
N GLY A 217 -15.85 8.32 -13.55
CA GLY A 217 -15.14 8.59 -12.30
C GLY A 217 -15.99 9.10 -11.14
N VAL A 218 -17.26 9.51 -11.35
CA VAL A 218 -18.11 10.03 -10.26
C VAL A 218 -18.48 8.92 -9.26
N GLN A 219 -18.85 7.75 -9.75
CA GLN A 219 -19.19 6.59 -8.90
C GLN A 219 -18.00 6.12 -8.06
N ASP A 220 -16.79 6.07 -8.65
CA ASP A 220 -15.56 5.70 -7.95
C ASP A 220 -15.28 6.68 -6.81
N MET A 221 -15.37 7.99 -7.12
CA MET A 221 -15.16 9.02 -6.10
C MET A 221 -16.22 8.98 -5.00
N ALA A 222 -17.47 8.65 -5.33
CA ALA A 222 -18.54 8.50 -4.35
C ALA A 222 -18.26 7.33 -3.39
N CYS A 223 -17.84 6.17 -3.91
CA CYS A 223 -17.49 5.01 -3.10
C CYS A 223 -16.24 5.25 -2.25
N ASP A 224 -15.19 5.86 -2.82
CA ASP A 224 -13.96 6.21 -2.10
C ASP A 224 -14.20 7.23 -0.99
N THR A 225 -15.08 8.20 -1.23
CA THR A 225 -15.48 9.17 -0.21
C THR A 225 -16.34 8.51 0.87
N PHE A 226 -17.26 7.62 0.48
CA PHE A 226 -18.11 6.89 1.41
C PHE A 226 -17.30 6.03 2.38
N ILE A 227 -16.32 5.25 1.90
CA ILE A 227 -15.47 4.43 2.78
C ILE A 227 -14.60 5.27 3.71
N LYS A 228 -14.08 6.42 3.25
CA LYS A 228 -13.33 7.37 4.09
C LYS A 228 -14.19 7.93 5.24
N ILE A 229 -15.43 8.29 4.93
CA ILE A 229 -16.40 8.75 5.94
C ILE A 229 -16.76 7.61 6.88
N ALA A 230 -17.06 6.43 6.36
CA ALA A 230 -17.40 5.25 7.17
C ALA A 230 -16.28 4.94 8.17
N LEU A 231 -15.02 4.93 7.74
CA LEU A 231 -13.86 4.73 8.60
C LEU A 231 -13.79 5.74 9.74
N LYS A 232 -13.93 7.04 9.43
CA LYS A 232 -13.71 8.11 10.42
C LYS A 232 -14.95 8.49 11.23
N CYS A 233 -16.14 8.05 10.82
CA CYS A 233 -17.42 8.41 11.44
C CYS A 233 -18.27 7.18 11.85
N ARG A 234 -17.79 5.94 11.69
CA ARG A 234 -18.49 4.66 11.93
C ARG A 234 -19.47 4.62 13.11
N ARG A 235 -19.07 5.12 14.29
CA ARG A 235 -19.91 5.14 15.51
C ARG A 235 -21.21 5.92 15.36
N HIS A 236 -21.25 6.93 14.48
CA HIS A 236 -22.44 7.75 14.27
C HIS A 236 -23.52 7.00 13.48
N PHE A 237 -23.14 5.98 12.70
CA PHE A 237 -24.08 5.20 11.89
C PHE A 237 -24.86 4.16 12.69
N VAL A 238 -24.26 3.64 13.76
CA VAL A 238 -24.84 2.57 14.61
C VAL A 238 -25.54 3.09 15.87
N THR A 239 -25.42 4.38 16.16
CA THR A 239 -26.10 5.03 17.29
C THR A 239 -27.34 5.76 16.80
N VAL A 240 -28.38 5.82 17.63
CA VAL A 240 -29.57 6.64 17.33
C VAL A 240 -29.20 8.11 17.51
N GLN A 241 -29.34 8.89 16.45
CA GLN A 241 -28.93 10.29 16.42
C GLN A 241 -30.09 11.21 16.81
N VAL A 242 -29.78 12.43 17.25
CA VAL A 242 -30.80 13.38 17.72
C VAL A 242 -31.77 13.73 16.59
N GLY A 243 -33.05 13.41 16.78
CA GLY A 243 -34.13 13.66 15.82
C GLY A 243 -34.38 12.51 14.84
N GLU A 244 -33.67 11.38 14.97
CA GLU A 244 -33.88 10.17 14.19
C GLU A 244 -34.64 9.12 15.01
N ALA A 245 -35.42 8.25 14.34
CA ALA A 245 -36.17 7.18 14.99
C ALA A 245 -35.35 5.89 15.18
N MET A 246 -34.32 5.69 14.37
CA MET A 246 -33.50 4.48 14.33
C MET A 246 -32.06 4.81 13.90
N PRO A 247 -31.09 3.90 14.15
CA PRO A 247 -29.74 4.04 13.62
C PRO A 247 -29.75 4.09 12.09
N PHE A 248 -28.90 4.95 11.50
CA PHE A 248 -28.87 5.13 10.05
C PHE A 248 -28.36 3.88 9.31
N ILE A 249 -27.58 3.03 9.97
CA ILE A 249 -27.17 1.73 9.42
C ILE A 249 -28.37 0.88 9.00
N ASP A 250 -29.47 0.89 9.76
CA ASP A 250 -30.65 0.09 9.42
C ASP A 250 -31.35 0.61 8.15
N GLU A 251 -31.40 1.94 7.95
CA GLU A 251 -31.90 2.54 6.71
C GLU A 251 -31.03 2.09 5.51
N ILE A 252 -29.70 2.14 5.66
CA ILE A 252 -28.75 1.71 4.63
C ILE A 252 -28.97 0.23 4.30
N LEU A 253 -29.00 -0.66 5.29
CA LEU A 253 -29.18 -2.10 5.08
C LEU A 253 -30.50 -2.44 4.37
N SER A 254 -31.58 -1.70 4.67
CA SER A 254 -32.87 -1.89 4.01
C SER A 254 -32.92 -1.45 2.55
N THR A 255 -31.97 -0.60 2.13
CA THR A 255 -31.93 0.03 0.80
C THR A 255 -30.67 -0.33 0.00
N ILE A 256 -29.84 -1.28 0.48
CA ILE A 256 -28.61 -1.70 -0.21
C ILE A 256 -28.85 -2.00 -1.68
N SER A 257 -29.86 -2.82 -2.01
CA SER A 257 -30.14 -3.23 -3.39
C SER A 257 -30.42 -2.04 -4.30
N THR A 258 -31.07 -0.99 -3.78
CA THR A 258 -31.34 0.23 -4.53
C THR A 258 -30.11 1.12 -4.65
N ILE A 259 -29.24 1.15 -3.64
CA ILE A 259 -28.03 2.00 -3.66
C ILE A 259 -26.99 1.44 -4.65
N ILE A 260 -26.81 0.12 -4.68
CA ILE A 260 -25.70 -0.50 -5.43
C ILE A 260 -26.06 -0.92 -6.86
N CYS A 261 -27.30 -0.73 -7.33
CA CYS A 261 -27.79 -1.34 -8.58
C CYS A 261 -27.03 -0.91 -9.85
N ASP A 262 -26.48 0.30 -9.85
CA ASP A 262 -25.73 0.86 -10.98
C ASP A 262 -24.20 0.78 -10.78
N LEU A 263 -23.75 0.22 -9.65
CA LEU A 263 -22.33 0.12 -9.32
C LEU A 263 -21.66 -1.07 -10.01
N GLN A 264 -20.42 -0.85 -10.41
CA GLN A 264 -19.55 -1.91 -10.89
C GLN A 264 -19.10 -2.82 -9.73
N THR A 265 -18.71 -4.04 -10.05
CA THR A 265 -18.34 -5.06 -9.04
C THR A 265 -17.29 -4.58 -8.02
N GLN A 266 -16.26 -3.84 -8.47
CA GLN A 266 -15.24 -3.31 -7.56
C GLN A 266 -15.79 -2.23 -6.61
N GLN A 267 -16.71 -1.39 -7.10
CA GLN A 267 -17.37 -0.36 -6.30
C GLN A 267 -18.31 -0.98 -5.26
N VAL A 268 -19.03 -2.06 -5.64
CA VAL A 268 -19.82 -2.86 -4.68
C VAL A 268 -18.92 -3.41 -3.58
N HIS A 269 -17.75 -3.94 -3.90
CA HIS A 269 -16.78 -4.44 -2.91
C HIS A 269 -16.35 -3.35 -1.92
N THR A 270 -16.05 -2.14 -2.42
CA THR A 270 -15.71 -0.98 -1.58
C THR A 270 -16.89 -0.53 -0.70
N PHE A 271 -18.10 -0.52 -1.25
CA PHE A 271 -19.31 -0.20 -0.50
C PHE A 271 -19.54 -1.18 0.66
N TYR A 272 -19.42 -2.48 0.39
CA TYR A 272 -19.54 -3.51 1.43
C TYR A 272 -18.45 -3.35 2.51
N GLU A 273 -17.20 -3.04 2.13
CA GLU A 273 -16.12 -2.75 3.10
C GLU A 273 -16.50 -1.56 4.01
N ALA A 274 -17.03 -0.48 3.44
CA ALA A 274 -17.46 0.71 4.18
C ALA A 274 -18.57 0.40 5.21
N VAL A 275 -19.61 -0.32 4.78
CA VAL A 275 -20.71 -0.74 5.68
C VAL A 275 -20.21 -1.69 6.77
N GLY A 276 -19.26 -2.57 6.45
CA GLY A 276 -18.59 -3.43 7.42
C GLY A 276 -17.91 -2.64 8.55
N TYR A 277 -17.24 -1.53 8.25
CA TYR A 277 -16.63 -0.66 9.28
C TYR A 277 -17.66 0.02 10.18
N MET A 278 -18.87 0.29 9.68
CA MET A 278 -19.96 0.81 10.50
C MET A 278 -20.43 -0.26 11.48
N ILE A 279 -20.72 -1.47 10.98
CA ILE A 279 -21.20 -2.60 11.80
C ILE A 279 -20.14 -3.01 12.83
N SER A 280 -18.84 -2.93 12.50
CA SER A 280 -17.75 -3.20 13.43
C SER A 280 -17.72 -2.24 14.63
N ALA A 281 -18.39 -1.08 14.54
CA ALA A 281 -18.48 -0.11 15.63
C ALA A 281 -19.70 -0.33 16.54
N GLN A 282 -20.59 -1.28 16.23
CA GLN A 282 -21.67 -1.67 17.13
C GLN A 282 -21.08 -2.37 18.36
N ALA A 283 -21.38 -1.85 19.54
CA ALA A 283 -20.86 -2.35 20.80
C ALA A 283 -21.66 -3.54 21.35
N ASP A 284 -22.96 -3.59 21.08
CA ASP A 284 -23.82 -4.71 21.47
C ASP A 284 -23.62 -5.88 20.49
N THR A 285 -23.04 -6.97 20.99
CA THR A 285 -22.75 -8.15 20.18
C THR A 285 -24.00 -8.69 19.49
N LEU A 286 -25.13 -8.84 20.20
CA LEU A 286 -26.35 -9.44 19.65
C LEU A 286 -26.95 -8.59 18.53
N ILE A 287 -26.92 -7.26 18.68
CA ILE A 287 -27.34 -6.35 17.60
C ILE A 287 -26.35 -6.42 16.44
N GLN A 288 -25.04 -6.50 16.72
CA GLN A 288 -24.01 -6.65 15.69
C GLN A 288 -24.22 -7.92 14.87
N GLU A 289 -24.56 -9.05 15.49
CA GLU A 289 -24.86 -10.32 14.80
C GLU A 289 -26.03 -10.13 13.82
N GLN A 290 -27.14 -9.54 14.28
CA GLN A 290 -28.31 -9.29 13.46
C GLN A 290 -28.02 -8.34 12.28
N LEU A 291 -27.17 -7.34 12.50
CA LEU A 291 -26.73 -6.43 11.43
C LEU A 291 -25.88 -7.18 10.39
N ILE A 292 -24.97 -8.07 10.81
CA ILE A 292 -24.17 -8.91 9.90
C ILE A 292 -25.07 -9.79 9.05
N GLU A 293 -26.11 -10.40 9.63
CA GLU A 293 -27.04 -11.24 8.88
C GLU A 293 -27.79 -10.45 7.78
N LYS A 294 -28.33 -9.28 8.12
CA LYS A 294 -29.00 -8.41 7.14
C LYS A 294 -28.03 -7.90 6.08
N TYR A 295 -26.82 -7.53 6.49
CA TYR A 295 -25.75 -7.02 5.62
C TYR A 295 -25.33 -8.04 4.56
N MET A 296 -25.20 -9.32 4.94
CA MET A 296 -24.77 -10.39 4.03
C MET A 296 -25.92 -11.08 3.29
N LEU A 297 -27.17 -10.60 3.44
CA LEU A 297 -28.35 -11.23 2.86
C LEU A 297 -28.26 -11.41 1.33
N LEU A 298 -27.93 -10.35 0.58
CA LEU A 298 -27.89 -10.42 -0.89
C LEU A 298 -26.79 -11.37 -1.42
N PRO A 299 -25.52 -11.29 -0.96
CA PRO A 299 -24.51 -12.27 -1.34
C PRO A 299 -24.89 -13.70 -0.96
N ASN A 300 -25.52 -13.90 0.21
CA ASN A 300 -25.93 -15.22 0.67
C ASN A 300 -27.05 -15.80 -0.18
N GLN A 301 -28.04 -15.00 -0.60
CA GLN A 301 -29.10 -15.48 -1.50
C GLN A 301 -28.52 -16.04 -2.81
N VAL A 302 -27.61 -15.30 -3.44
CA VAL A 302 -26.97 -15.76 -4.69
C VAL A 302 -26.07 -16.97 -4.44
N TRP A 303 -25.34 -16.99 -3.32
CA TRP A 303 -24.54 -18.15 -2.90
C TRP A 303 -25.41 -19.40 -2.75
N ASP A 304 -26.47 -19.31 -1.94
CA ASP A 304 -27.38 -20.42 -1.64
C ASP A 304 -28.07 -20.95 -2.91
N ASP A 305 -28.44 -20.06 -3.84
CA ASP A 305 -29.00 -20.46 -5.13
C ASP A 305 -28.00 -21.27 -5.98
N ILE A 306 -26.74 -20.84 -6.05
CA ILE A 306 -25.68 -21.56 -6.78
C ILE A 306 -25.38 -22.90 -6.10
N ILE A 307 -25.24 -22.94 -4.77
CA ILE A 307 -24.97 -24.16 -4.01
C ILE A 307 -26.14 -25.15 -4.14
N SER A 308 -27.39 -24.68 -4.06
CA SER A 308 -28.59 -25.49 -4.24
C SER A 308 -28.64 -26.11 -5.65
N GLN A 309 -28.27 -25.36 -6.69
CA GLN A 309 -28.15 -25.88 -8.05
C GLN A 309 -27.00 -26.90 -8.18
N ALA A 310 -25.83 -26.58 -7.61
CA ALA A 310 -24.66 -27.46 -7.63
C ALA A 310 -24.90 -28.79 -6.91
N SER A 311 -25.70 -28.79 -5.84
CA SER A 311 -26.08 -30.02 -5.11
C SER A 311 -26.89 -31.01 -5.97
N LYS A 312 -27.61 -30.50 -6.98
CA LYS A 312 -28.37 -31.30 -7.95
C LYS A 312 -27.53 -31.65 -9.17
N ASN A 313 -26.70 -30.72 -9.62
CA ASN A 313 -25.80 -30.91 -10.76
C ASN A 313 -24.50 -30.10 -10.58
N VAL A 314 -23.40 -30.79 -10.31
CA VAL A 314 -22.08 -30.19 -10.09
C VAL A 314 -21.56 -29.46 -11.34
N ASP A 315 -22.06 -29.78 -12.54
CA ASP A 315 -21.64 -29.10 -13.78
C ASP A 315 -22.01 -27.61 -13.82
N VAL A 316 -22.92 -27.14 -12.97
CA VAL A 316 -23.17 -25.69 -12.78
C VAL A 316 -21.89 -24.96 -12.38
N LEU A 317 -20.98 -25.62 -11.64
CA LEU A 317 -19.68 -25.07 -11.25
C LEU A 317 -18.63 -25.08 -12.39
N LYS A 318 -19.02 -25.49 -13.61
CA LYS A 318 -18.24 -25.32 -14.84
C LYS A 318 -18.79 -24.17 -15.70
N ASP A 319 -19.92 -23.59 -15.35
CA ASP A 319 -20.47 -22.43 -16.05
C ASP A 319 -19.67 -21.16 -15.73
N GLN A 320 -19.33 -20.40 -16.77
CA GLN A 320 -18.48 -19.23 -16.66
C GLN A 320 -19.10 -18.10 -15.82
N GLU A 321 -20.43 -17.95 -15.87
CA GLU A 321 -21.14 -16.92 -15.14
C GLU A 321 -21.27 -17.29 -13.67
N ALA A 322 -21.65 -18.54 -13.36
CA ALA A 322 -21.70 -19.05 -11.99
C ALA A 322 -20.35 -18.92 -11.27
N VAL A 323 -19.23 -19.29 -11.93
CA VAL A 323 -17.89 -19.16 -11.34
C VAL A 323 -17.49 -17.69 -11.13
N LYS A 324 -17.87 -16.78 -12.04
CA LYS A 324 -17.63 -15.33 -11.85
C LYS A 324 -18.43 -14.77 -10.68
N GLN A 325 -19.69 -15.20 -10.51
CA GLN A 325 -20.53 -14.79 -9.40
C GLN A 325 -19.95 -15.29 -8.06
N LEU A 326 -19.53 -16.55 -7.97
CA LEU A 326 -18.83 -17.09 -6.79
C LEU A 326 -17.56 -16.29 -6.46
N ALA A 327 -16.73 -16.00 -7.46
CA ALA A 327 -15.53 -15.18 -7.26
C ALA A 327 -15.88 -13.77 -6.74
N SER A 328 -16.95 -13.16 -7.24
CA SER A 328 -17.43 -11.86 -6.78
C SER A 328 -17.93 -11.91 -5.34
N ILE A 329 -18.73 -12.93 -4.99
CA ILE A 329 -19.26 -13.14 -3.64
C ILE A 329 -18.12 -13.32 -2.63
N LEU A 330 -17.11 -14.14 -2.97
CA LEU A 330 -15.95 -14.35 -2.09
C LEU A 330 -15.15 -13.05 -1.90
N LYS A 331 -14.97 -12.24 -2.95
CA LYS A 331 -14.34 -10.91 -2.81
C LYS A 331 -15.14 -9.98 -1.89
N THR A 332 -16.47 -9.97 -2.00
CA THR A 332 -17.34 -9.22 -1.06
C THR A 332 -17.13 -9.71 0.37
N ASN A 333 -17.05 -11.02 0.58
CA ASN A 333 -16.79 -11.62 1.89
C ASN A 333 -15.40 -11.27 2.45
N VAL A 334 -14.36 -11.23 1.61
CA VAL A 334 -13.01 -10.79 2.01
C VAL A 334 -13.04 -9.34 2.52
N ARG A 335 -13.77 -8.47 1.82
CA ARG A 335 -13.94 -7.05 2.19
C ARG A 335 -14.72 -6.90 3.50
N ALA A 336 -15.82 -7.64 3.63
CA ALA A 336 -16.61 -7.72 4.86
C ALA A 336 -15.75 -8.19 6.05
N CYS A 337 -15.02 -9.29 5.88
CA CYS A 337 -14.14 -9.87 6.88
C CYS A 337 -13.06 -8.89 7.35
N LYS A 338 -12.40 -8.21 6.40
CA LYS A 338 -11.39 -7.20 6.71
C LYS A 338 -11.94 -6.08 7.59
N ALA A 339 -13.16 -5.63 7.31
CA ALA A 339 -13.78 -4.52 8.02
C ALA A 339 -14.37 -4.92 9.38
N LEU A 340 -15.03 -6.08 9.46
CA LEU A 340 -15.69 -6.58 10.66
C LEU A 340 -14.73 -7.19 11.68
N GLY A 341 -13.67 -7.87 11.24
CA GLY A 341 -12.75 -8.59 12.13
C GLY A 341 -13.35 -9.88 12.69
N HIS A 342 -13.07 -10.19 13.97
CA HIS A 342 -13.50 -11.44 14.61
C HIS A 342 -15.02 -11.74 14.50
N PRO A 343 -15.95 -10.78 14.71
CA PRO A 343 -17.40 -11.01 14.58
C PRO A 343 -17.87 -11.55 13.23
N TYR A 344 -17.05 -11.43 12.17
CA TYR A 344 -17.34 -12.05 10.88
C TYR A 344 -17.49 -13.58 10.94
N VAL A 345 -17.04 -14.24 12.02
CA VAL A 345 -17.19 -15.68 12.23
C VAL A 345 -18.63 -16.17 12.04
N ILE A 346 -19.63 -15.35 12.36
CA ILE A 346 -21.05 -15.69 12.21
C ILE A 346 -21.41 -15.92 10.74
N GLN A 347 -20.89 -15.06 9.86
CA GLN A 347 -21.06 -15.20 8.43
C GLN A 347 -20.18 -16.32 7.88
N LEU A 348 -18.91 -16.37 8.28
CA LEU A 348 -17.98 -17.39 7.81
C LEU A 348 -18.51 -18.79 8.11
N GLY A 349 -18.99 -19.03 9.33
CA GLY A 349 -19.53 -20.31 9.78
C GLY A 349 -20.72 -20.79 8.94
N LYS A 350 -21.54 -19.87 8.38
CA LYS A 350 -22.67 -20.22 7.50
C LYS A 350 -22.22 -20.79 6.17
N ILE A 351 -21.15 -20.26 5.58
CA ILE A 351 -20.69 -20.63 4.24
C ILE A 351 -19.48 -21.58 4.24
N TYR A 352 -18.88 -21.85 5.40
CA TYR A 352 -17.54 -22.43 5.51
C TYR A 352 -17.38 -23.78 4.79
N LEU A 353 -18.22 -24.75 5.13
CA LEU A 353 -18.11 -26.11 4.57
C LEU A 353 -18.44 -26.15 3.07
N ASP A 354 -19.47 -25.42 2.66
CA ASP A 354 -19.83 -25.30 1.23
C ASP A 354 -18.71 -24.62 0.44
N MET A 355 -18.08 -23.60 1.03
CA MET A 355 -16.94 -22.92 0.42
C MET A 355 -15.75 -23.87 0.22
N LEU A 356 -15.46 -24.74 1.19
CA LEU A 356 -14.42 -25.76 1.04
C LEU A 356 -14.78 -26.83 0.00
N ASN A 357 -16.05 -27.19 -0.12
CA ASN A 357 -16.52 -28.10 -1.17
C ASN A 357 -16.39 -27.46 -2.56
N VAL A 358 -16.77 -26.19 -2.71
CA VAL A 358 -16.55 -25.42 -3.93
C VAL A 358 -15.06 -25.37 -4.27
N TYR A 359 -14.19 -25.10 -3.29
CA TYR A 359 -12.73 -25.13 -3.49
C TYR A 359 -12.25 -26.45 -4.10
N LYS A 360 -12.68 -27.58 -3.54
CA LYS A 360 -12.34 -28.92 -4.04
C LYS A 360 -12.82 -29.12 -5.48
N VAL A 361 -14.08 -28.81 -5.77
CA VAL A 361 -14.67 -28.96 -7.12
C VAL A 361 -13.94 -28.08 -8.14
N MET A 362 -13.59 -26.84 -7.78
CA MET A 362 -12.81 -25.97 -8.67
C MET A 362 -11.45 -26.60 -8.98
N SER A 363 -10.78 -27.18 -7.97
CA SER A 363 -9.49 -27.82 -8.18
C SER A 363 -9.56 -29.10 -9.04
N GLU A 364 -10.57 -29.93 -8.81
CA GLU A 364 -10.83 -31.12 -9.62
C GLU A 364 -11.11 -30.74 -11.08
N ASN A 365 -11.92 -29.72 -11.31
CA ASN A 365 -12.21 -29.20 -12.65
C ASN A 365 -10.96 -28.67 -13.35
N ILE A 366 -10.11 -27.92 -12.64
CA ILE A 366 -8.83 -27.44 -13.18
C ILE A 366 -7.93 -28.62 -13.55
N SER A 367 -7.76 -29.58 -12.65
CA SER A 367 -6.92 -30.75 -12.86
C SER A 367 -7.41 -31.63 -14.01
N ALA A 368 -8.71 -31.84 -14.13
CA ALA A 368 -9.33 -32.56 -15.23
C ALA A 368 -9.13 -31.83 -16.56
N ALA A 369 -9.32 -30.50 -16.59
CA ALA A 369 -9.12 -29.71 -17.80
C ALA A 369 -7.67 -29.75 -18.30
N ILE A 370 -6.69 -29.70 -17.38
CA ILE A 370 -5.26 -29.82 -17.72
C ILE A 370 -4.94 -31.24 -18.20
N SER A 371 -5.50 -32.28 -17.58
CA SER A 371 -5.26 -33.66 -17.99
C SER A 371 -5.74 -33.94 -19.42
N VAL A 372 -6.81 -33.27 -19.87
CA VAL A 372 -7.35 -33.42 -21.23
C VAL A 372 -6.66 -32.54 -22.26
N ASN A 373 -6.33 -31.29 -21.91
CA ASN A 373 -5.91 -30.26 -22.89
C ASN A 373 -4.46 -29.79 -22.70
N GLY A 374 -3.74 -30.31 -21.71
CA GLY A 374 -2.42 -29.82 -21.31
C GLY A 374 -2.47 -28.46 -20.58
N GLU A 375 -1.29 -27.95 -20.22
CA GLU A 375 -1.15 -26.74 -19.42
C GLU A 375 -1.64 -25.45 -20.11
N ILE A 376 -1.81 -25.47 -21.44
CA ILE A 376 -2.29 -24.31 -22.20
C ILE A 376 -3.68 -23.84 -21.74
N VAL A 377 -4.48 -24.76 -21.16
CA VAL A 377 -5.83 -24.46 -20.64
C VAL A 377 -5.80 -23.44 -19.49
N MET A 378 -4.66 -23.30 -18.79
CA MET A 378 -4.48 -22.33 -17.69
C MET A 378 -4.64 -20.87 -18.13
N LYS A 379 -4.54 -20.61 -19.44
CA LYS A 379 -4.76 -19.28 -20.02
C LYS A 379 -6.24 -18.96 -20.29
N GLN A 380 -7.13 -19.96 -20.26
CA GLN A 380 -8.55 -19.80 -20.56
C GLN A 380 -9.28 -18.99 -19.46
N PRO A 381 -10.28 -18.16 -19.83
CA PRO A 381 -11.02 -17.34 -18.88
C PRO A 381 -11.66 -18.13 -17.73
N LEU A 382 -12.27 -19.29 -18.03
CA LEU A 382 -12.95 -20.12 -17.05
C LEU A 382 -11.98 -20.63 -15.97
N ILE A 383 -10.85 -21.20 -16.39
CA ILE A 383 -9.82 -21.71 -15.49
C ILE A 383 -9.22 -20.58 -14.65
N LYS A 384 -9.01 -19.39 -15.23
CA LYS A 384 -8.60 -18.20 -14.46
C LYS A 384 -9.64 -17.83 -13.40
N SER A 385 -10.92 -17.85 -13.73
CA SER A 385 -11.99 -17.57 -12.76
C SER A 385 -12.07 -18.63 -11.66
N MET A 386 -11.91 -19.91 -11.98
CA MET A 386 -11.87 -21.00 -10.99
C MET A 386 -10.70 -20.83 -10.01
N ARG A 387 -9.52 -20.43 -10.52
CA ARG A 387 -8.37 -20.09 -9.67
C ARG A 387 -8.63 -18.90 -8.75
N VAL A 388 -9.33 -17.87 -9.24
CA VAL A 388 -9.75 -16.75 -8.39
C VAL A 388 -10.65 -17.23 -7.26
N VAL A 389 -11.60 -18.14 -7.51
CA VAL A 389 -12.42 -18.73 -6.45
C VAL A 389 -11.54 -19.42 -5.40
N LYS A 390 -10.60 -20.29 -5.81
CA LYS A 390 -9.67 -20.95 -4.89
C LYS A 390 -8.85 -19.95 -4.07
N LYS A 391 -8.30 -18.92 -4.73
CA LYS A 391 -7.48 -17.88 -4.09
C LYS A 391 -8.26 -17.05 -3.08
N GLU A 392 -9.45 -16.58 -3.44
CA GLU A 392 -10.29 -15.75 -2.55
C GLU A 392 -10.85 -16.56 -1.38
N THR A 393 -11.10 -17.88 -1.55
CA THR A 393 -11.40 -18.78 -0.42
C THR A 393 -10.25 -18.81 0.59
N LEU A 394 -9.02 -19.04 0.14
CA LEU A 394 -7.85 -19.09 1.02
C LEU A 394 -7.61 -17.76 1.72
N LYS A 395 -7.73 -16.66 0.96
CA LYS A 395 -7.58 -15.30 1.47
C LYS A 395 -8.63 -14.95 2.53
N LEU A 396 -9.89 -15.33 2.31
CA LEU A 396 -10.97 -15.10 3.28
C LEU A 396 -10.67 -15.81 4.61
N ILE A 397 -10.24 -17.07 4.53
CA ILE A 397 -9.91 -17.87 5.72
C ILE A 397 -8.70 -17.30 6.44
N SER A 398 -7.61 -16.98 5.72
CA SER A 398 -6.40 -16.42 6.32
C SER A 398 -6.65 -15.05 6.94
N ASP A 399 -7.38 -14.17 6.24
CA ASP A 399 -7.71 -12.82 6.71
C ASP A 399 -8.55 -12.88 7.99
N TRP A 400 -9.53 -13.78 8.07
CA TRP A 400 -10.33 -13.96 9.28
C TRP A 400 -9.50 -14.54 10.43
N VAL A 401 -8.74 -15.62 10.18
CA VAL A 401 -7.90 -16.24 11.22
C VAL A 401 -6.94 -15.20 11.80
N SER A 402 -6.28 -14.40 10.97
CA SER A 402 -5.34 -13.35 11.44
C SER A 402 -5.98 -12.35 12.42
N ARG A 403 -7.31 -12.20 12.39
CA ARG A 403 -8.09 -11.23 13.19
C ARG A 403 -8.87 -11.86 14.34
N THR A 404 -8.91 -13.18 14.44
CA THR A 404 -9.67 -13.86 15.50
C THR A 404 -9.01 -13.69 16.87
N SER A 405 -9.80 -13.71 17.94
CA SER A 405 -9.31 -13.74 19.33
C SER A 405 -9.44 -15.11 19.98
N ASP A 406 -10.16 -16.05 19.36
CA ASP A 406 -10.45 -17.36 19.92
C ASP A 406 -9.67 -18.45 19.16
N HIS A 407 -8.54 -18.87 19.72
CA HIS A 407 -7.66 -19.86 19.10
C HIS A 407 -8.23 -21.27 19.17
N GLN A 408 -8.92 -21.61 20.26
CA GLN A 408 -9.44 -22.96 20.48
C GLN A 408 -10.58 -23.26 19.49
N MET A 409 -11.50 -22.32 19.32
CA MET A 409 -12.60 -22.45 18.36
C MET A 409 -12.09 -22.63 16.92
N VAL A 410 -11.01 -21.93 16.54
CA VAL A 410 -10.39 -22.07 15.22
C VAL A 410 -9.80 -23.47 15.04
N LEU A 411 -9.05 -23.96 16.03
CA LEU A 411 -8.39 -25.27 15.98
C LEU A 411 -9.39 -26.43 15.93
N GLU A 412 -10.50 -26.33 16.67
CA GLU A 412 -11.48 -27.41 16.74
C GLU A 412 -12.41 -27.43 15.53
N ASN A 413 -12.84 -26.26 15.03
CA ASN A 413 -13.92 -26.17 14.05
C ASN A 413 -13.47 -25.80 12.63
N PHE A 414 -12.35 -25.09 12.47
CA PHE A 414 -11.92 -24.54 11.18
C PHE A 414 -10.68 -25.25 10.62
N ILE A 415 -9.67 -25.52 11.44
CA ILE A 415 -8.42 -26.12 10.95
C ILE A 415 -8.61 -27.51 10.33
N PRO A 416 -9.30 -28.49 10.95
CA PRO A 416 -9.36 -29.84 10.40
C PRO A 416 -10.02 -29.89 9.01
N PRO A 417 -11.21 -29.28 8.78
CA PRO A 417 -11.82 -29.24 7.46
C PRO A 417 -10.96 -28.52 6.42
N LEU A 418 -10.26 -27.44 6.81
CA LEU A 418 -9.36 -26.72 5.93
C LEU A 418 -8.20 -27.59 5.45
N LEU A 419 -7.52 -28.26 6.39
CA LEU A 419 -6.37 -29.10 6.06
C LEU A 419 -6.78 -30.24 5.13
N ASP A 420 -7.91 -30.90 5.43
CA ASP A 420 -8.45 -31.98 4.60
C ASP A 420 -8.82 -31.51 3.18
N ALA A 421 -9.31 -30.27 3.04
CA ALA A 421 -9.71 -29.73 1.76
C ALA A 421 -8.57 -29.20 0.91
N VAL A 422 -7.57 -28.60 1.55
CA VAL A 422 -6.55 -27.79 0.86
C VAL A 422 -5.22 -28.54 0.75
N LEU A 423 -4.77 -29.21 1.81
CA LEU A 423 -3.44 -29.82 1.81
C LEU A 423 -3.37 -31.02 0.86
N LEU A 424 -4.37 -31.91 0.93
CA LEU A 424 -4.44 -33.07 0.04
C LEU A 424 -4.58 -32.66 -1.43
N ASP A 425 -5.33 -31.59 -1.69
CA ASP A 425 -5.47 -31.01 -3.03
C ASP A 425 -4.12 -30.47 -3.55
N TYR A 426 -3.42 -29.70 -2.73
CA TYR A 426 -2.11 -29.14 -3.06
C TYR A 426 -1.09 -30.24 -3.39
N GLN A 427 -1.02 -31.27 -2.53
CA GLN A 427 -0.09 -32.39 -2.68
C GLN A 427 -0.39 -33.22 -3.94
N LYS A 428 -1.67 -33.55 -4.19
CA LYS A 428 -2.10 -34.39 -5.33
C LYS A 428 -2.05 -33.66 -6.68
N THR A 429 -1.96 -32.34 -6.67
CA THR A 429 -1.84 -31.56 -7.91
C THR A 429 -0.44 -31.79 -8.50
N ASN A 430 -0.36 -32.66 -9.50
CA ASN A 430 0.89 -33.03 -10.17
C ASN A 430 1.46 -31.92 -11.07
N VAL A 431 0.62 -30.97 -11.49
CA VAL A 431 1.00 -29.90 -12.41
C VAL A 431 1.45 -28.69 -11.59
N HIS A 432 2.75 -28.38 -11.63
CA HIS A 432 3.36 -27.32 -10.82
C HIS A 432 2.65 -25.96 -10.95
N CYS A 433 2.28 -25.57 -12.17
CA CYS A 433 1.60 -24.28 -12.42
C CYS A 433 0.16 -24.21 -11.90
N ALA A 434 -0.45 -25.34 -11.53
CA ALA A 434 -1.80 -25.43 -10.97
C ALA A 434 -1.82 -25.42 -9.42
N ARG A 435 -0.68 -25.64 -8.77
CA ARG A 435 -0.55 -25.51 -7.30
C ARG A 435 -0.70 -24.05 -6.89
N GLU A 436 -1.66 -23.77 -6.00
CA GLU A 436 -1.98 -22.40 -5.61
C GLU A 436 -1.02 -21.88 -4.52
N PRO A 437 -0.16 -20.88 -4.79
CA PRO A 437 0.84 -20.39 -3.82
C PRO A 437 0.21 -19.78 -2.56
N GLU A 438 -1.04 -19.30 -2.64
CA GLU A 438 -1.76 -18.75 -1.49
C GLU A 438 -1.99 -19.80 -0.38
N VAL A 439 -1.91 -21.11 -0.68
CA VAL A 439 -1.97 -22.16 0.34
C VAL A 439 -0.85 -21.99 1.36
N LEU A 440 0.37 -21.74 0.88
CA LEU A 440 1.56 -21.57 1.74
C LEU A 440 1.44 -20.29 2.60
N SER A 441 0.99 -19.19 1.99
CA SER A 441 0.72 -17.91 2.68
C SER A 441 -0.36 -18.04 3.75
N ALA A 442 -1.45 -18.75 3.44
CA ALA A 442 -2.52 -19.02 4.39
C ALA A 442 -2.03 -19.87 5.56
N MET A 443 -1.28 -20.95 5.30
CA MET A 443 -0.68 -21.76 6.37
C MET A 443 0.28 -20.95 7.23
N ALA A 444 1.12 -20.10 6.63
CA ALA A 444 2.03 -19.22 7.38
C ALA A 444 1.26 -18.26 8.30
N THR A 445 0.18 -17.65 7.79
CA THR A 445 -0.71 -16.76 8.56
C THR A 445 -1.37 -17.50 9.73
N ILE A 446 -1.85 -18.72 9.49
CA ILE A 446 -2.46 -19.55 10.53
C ILE A 446 -1.43 -19.93 11.61
N VAL A 447 -0.22 -20.32 11.23
CA VAL A 447 0.86 -20.66 12.17
C VAL A 447 1.27 -19.45 13.00
N ASN A 448 1.48 -18.28 12.37
CA ASN A 448 1.79 -17.04 13.09
C ASN A 448 0.69 -16.64 14.07
N LYS A 449 -0.57 -16.98 13.78
CA LYS A 449 -1.70 -16.61 14.63
C LYS A 449 -1.95 -17.58 15.78
N LEU A 450 -1.95 -18.88 15.50
CA LEU A 450 -2.26 -19.92 16.48
C LEU A 450 -1.03 -20.32 17.31
N GLU A 451 0.16 -19.98 16.81
CA GLU A 451 1.45 -20.23 17.45
C GLU A 451 1.60 -21.69 17.90
N ALA A 452 2.04 -21.92 19.13
CA ALA A 452 2.26 -23.26 19.67
C ALA A 452 1.02 -24.18 19.60
N HIS A 453 -0.19 -23.63 19.53
CA HIS A 453 -1.42 -24.43 19.54
C HIS A 453 -1.62 -25.26 18.26
N ILE A 454 -1.04 -24.86 17.11
CA ILE A 454 -1.10 -25.65 15.86
C ILE A 454 0.08 -26.60 15.69
N THR A 455 1.03 -26.65 16.64
CA THR A 455 2.26 -27.45 16.54
C THR A 455 1.99 -28.92 16.19
N SER A 456 0.92 -29.52 16.71
CA SER A 456 0.54 -30.92 16.44
C SER A 456 0.13 -31.19 14.99
N GLU A 457 -0.31 -30.16 14.26
CA GLU A 457 -0.74 -30.26 12.86
C GLU A 457 0.38 -29.94 11.87
N VAL A 458 1.49 -29.33 12.33
CA VAL A 458 2.64 -28.98 11.48
C VAL A 458 3.21 -30.16 10.70
N PRO A 459 3.38 -31.37 11.29
CA PRO A 459 3.83 -32.53 10.51
C PRO A 459 2.94 -32.86 9.31
N LYS A 460 1.61 -32.74 9.46
CA LYS A 460 0.66 -32.97 8.35
C LYS A 460 0.76 -31.87 7.28
N ILE A 461 0.95 -30.61 7.70
CA ILE A 461 1.19 -29.49 6.78
C ILE A 461 2.45 -29.75 5.95
N PHE A 462 3.56 -30.13 6.60
CA PHE A 462 4.84 -30.35 5.95
C PHE A 462 4.83 -31.56 5.02
N ASP A 463 4.18 -32.66 5.42
CA ASP A 463 4.00 -33.83 4.54
C ASP A 463 3.31 -33.47 3.21
N ALA A 464 2.32 -32.57 3.28
CA ALA A 464 1.56 -32.18 2.11
C ALA A 464 2.25 -31.15 1.20
N VAL A 465 2.99 -30.20 1.77
CA VAL A 465 3.49 -29.03 0.99
C VAL A 465 5.00 -28.94 0.86
N PHE A 466 5.78 -29.59 1.73
CA PHE A 466 7.21 -29.28 1.83
C PHE A 466 8.01 -29.77 0.62
N GLU A 467 8.07 -31.08 0.41
CA GLU A 467 8.90 -31.70 -0.64
C GLU A 467 8.46 -31.28 -2.04
N CYS A 468 7.16 -31.35 -2.31
CA CYS A 468 6.62 -31.02 -3.63
C CYS A 468 6.81 -29.55 -4.01
N THR A 469 6.86 -28.62 -3.03
CA THR A 469 7.16 -27.21 -3.28
C THR A 469 8.66 -27.00 -3.44
N LEU A 470 9.48 -27.68 -2.65
CA LEU A 470 10.93 -27.58 -2.75
C LEU A 470 11.41 -28.00 -4.15
N GLU A 471 10.87 -29.06 -4.73
CA GLU A 471 11.12 -29.51 -6.10
C GLU A 471 10.77 -28.48 -7.19
N MET A 472 9.86 -27.54 -6.89
CA MET A 472 9.49 -26.46 -7.80
C MET A 472 10.49 -25.31 -7.76
N ILE A 473 11.00 -24.99 -6.57
CA ILE A 473 11.79 -23.77 -6.34
C ILE A 473 13.30 -24.00 -6.33
N ASN A 474 13.76 -25.27 -6.26
CA ASN A 474 15.18 -25.61 -6.13
C ASN A 474 15.94 -25.81 -7.46
N LYS A 475 15.26 -25.70 -8.61
CA LYS A 475 15.87 -25.92 -9.94
C LYS A 475 16.55 -24.67 -10.49
N ASP A 476 15.97 -23.51 -10.22
CA ASP A 476 16.47 -22.20 -10.64
C ASP A 476 16.00 -21.09 -9.69
N PHE A 477 16.47 -19.87 -9.93
CA PHE A 477 16.21 -18.69 -9.10
C PHE A 477 15.07 -17.79 -9.64
N GLU A 478 14.39 -18.16 -10.74
CA GLU A 478 13.46 -17.29 -11.46
C GLU A 478 12.01 -17.81 -11.46
N GLU A 479 11.82 -19.11 -11.65
CA GLU A 479 10.49 -19.72 -11.72
C GLU A 479 9.79 -19.72 -10.35
N PHE A 480 8.46 -19.67 -10.36
CA PHE A 480 7.60 -19.74 -9.16
C PHE A 480 7.97 -18.75 -8.03
N PRO A 481 8.08 -17.43 -8.28
CA PRO A 481 8.49 -16.45 -7.28
C PRO A 481 7.52 -16.39 -6.08
N GLU A 482 6.21 -16.47 -6.32
CA GLU A 482 5.20 -16.46 -5.25
C GLU A 482 5.31 -17.70 -4.34
N HIS A 483 5.49 -18.90 -4.91
CA HIS A 483 5.70 -20.13 -4.15
C HIS A 483 6.95 -20.03 -3.28
N ARG A 484 8.04 -19.49 -3.84
CA ARG A 484 9.30 -19.33 -3.14
C ARG A 484 9.17 -18.41 -1.94
N THR A 485 8.62 -17.21 -2.13
CA THR A 485 8.39 -16.28 -1.02
C THR A 485 7.49 -16.90 0.05
N ASN A 486 6.36 -17.49 -0.34
CA ASN A 486 5.40 -18.02 0.63
C ASN A 486 5.92 -19.30 1.34
N PHE A 487 6.74 -20.11 0.68
CA PHE A 487 7.39 -21.28 1.28
C PHE A 487 8.31 -20.85 2.44
N PHE A 488 9.15 -19.84 2.23
CA PHE A 488 10.03 -19.34 3.28
C PHE A 488 9.28 -18.60 4.38
N LEU A 489 8.17 -17.91 4.07
CA LEU A 489 7.28 -17.35 5.10
C LEU A 489 6.67 -18.44 5.99
N LEU A 490 6.22 -19.56 5.41
CA LEU A 490 5.73 -20.71 6.18
C LEU A 490 6.84 -21.32 7.04
N LEU A 491 8.02 -21.51 6.46
CA LEU A 491 9.16 -22.08 7.18
C LEU A 491 9.60 -21.17 8.35
N GLN A 492 9.60 -19.86 8.15
CA GLN A 492 9.86 -18.86 9.18
C GLN A 492 8.82 -18.93 10.29
N ALA A 493 7.53 -18.94 9.95
CA ALA A 493 6.43 -19.01 10.92
C ALA A 493 6.55 -20.26 11.80
N VAL A 494 6.82 -21.43 11.20
CA VAL A 494 7.00 -22.68 11.94
C VAL A 494 8.25 -22.63 12.82
N ASN A 495 9.35 -22.08 12.33
CA ASN A 495 10.57 -21.95 13.12
C ASN A 495 10.38 -21.04 14.34
N VAL A 496 9.70 -19.91 14.18
CA VAL A 496 9.47 -18.95 15.25
C VAL A 496 8.50 -19.49 16.30
N HIS A 497 7.38 -20.08 15.88
CA HIS A 497 6.27 -20.37 16.79
C HIS A 497 6.05 -21.85 17.11
N CYS A 498 6.55 -22.76 16.27
CA CYS A 498 6.27 -24.20 16.33
C CYS A 498 7.56 -25.04 16.29
N PHE A 499 8.69 -24.53 16.80
CA PHE A 499 9.99 -25.22 16.75
C PHE A 499 9.98 -26.69 17.21
N PRO A 500 9.22 -27.10 18.25
CA PRO A 500 9.13 -28.51 18.65
C PRO A 500 8.69 -29.45 17.51
N ALA A 501 7.97 -28.96 16.50
CA ALA A 501 7.63 -29.74 15.31
C ALA A 501 8.89 -30.17 14.53
N PHE A 502 9.91 -29.31 14.40
CA PHE A 502 11.17 -29.67 13.73
C PHE A 502 11.96 -30.76 14.48
N LEU A 503 11.77 -30.86 15.79
CA LEU A 503 12.39 -31.94 16.58
C LEU A 503 11.64 -33.27 16.43
N SER A 504 10.40 -33.23 15.92
CA SER A 504 9.54 -34.41 15.74
C SER A 504 9.60 -35.01 14.33
N ILE A 505 10.07 -34.26 13.34
CA ILE A 505 10.20 -34.75 11.96
C ILE A 505 11.41 -35.68 11.77
N PRO A 506 11.39 -36.59 10.79
CA PRO A 506 12.52 -37.46 10.50
C PRO A 506 13.80 -36.68 10.16
N PRO A 507 15.00 -37.19 10.54
CA PRO A 507 16.27 -36.50 10.25
C PRO A 507 16.51 -36.16 8.78
N ALA A 508 16.03 -37.01 7.86
CA ALA A 508 16.11 -36.75 6.42
C ALA A 508 15.27 -35.52 6.01
N GLN A 509 14.08 -35.35 6.58
CA GLN A 509 13.23 -34.20 6.33
C GLN A 509 13.81 -32.93 6.96
N PHE A 510 14.38 -33.05 8.17
CA PHE A 510 15.10 -31.93 8.80
C PHE A 510 16.31 -31.48 7.97
N LYS A 511 17.04 -32.42 7.35
CA LYS A 511 18.10 -32.07 6.42
C LYS A 511 17.58 -31.25 5.24
N LEU A 512 16.45 -31.61 4.64
CA LEU A 512 15.84 -30.82 3.57
C LEU A 512 15.42 -29.43 4.03
N VAL A 513 14.94 -29.29 5.28
CA VAL A 513 14.70 -27.97 5.89
C VAL A 513 15.97 -27.14 5.91
N LEU A 514 17.07 -27.68 6.44
CA LEU A 514 18.33 -26.94 6.49
C LEU A 514 18.88 -26.63 5.09
N ASP A 515 18.86 -27.59 4.17
CA ASP A 515 19.31 -27.40 2.79
C ASP A 515 18.47 -26.31 2.09
N SER A 516 17.17 -26.22 2.37
CA SER A 516 16.30 -25.16 1.84
C SER A 516 16.63 -23.77 2.42
N ILE A 517 17.00 -23.69 3.70
CA ILE A 517 17.46 -22.44 4.35
C ILE A 517 18.79 -21.98 3.72
N ILE A 518 19.70 -22.92 3.49
CA ILE A 518 20.98 -22.68 2.81
C ILE A 518 20.76 -22.16 1.39
N TRP A 519 19.82 -22.77 0.68
CA TRP A 519 19.44 -22.32 -0.65
C TRP A 519 18.86 -20.90 -0.62
N ALA A 520 18.02 -20.58 0.37
CA ALA A 520 17.40 -19.27 0.53
C ALA A 520 18.43 -18.15 0.70
N PHE A 521 19.36 -18.28 1.65
CA PHE A 521 20.34 -17.22 1.90
C PHE A 521 21.42 -17.09 0.81
N LYS A 522 21.52 -18.06 -0.11
CA LYS A 522 22.35 -17.97 -1.33
C LYS A 522 21.64 -17.30 -2.50
N HIS A 523 20.35 -16.99 -2.37
CA HIS A 523 19.56 -16.45 -3.47
C HIS A 523 20.00 -15.03 -3.85
N THR A 524 19.91 -14.71 -5.15
CA THR A 524 20.11 -13.36 -5.70
C THR A 524 19.02 -12.35 -5.33
N MET A 525 17.83 -12.79 -4.92
CA MET A 525 16.74 -11.91 -4.51
C MET A 525 16.91 -11.53 -3.04
N ARG A 526 17.20 -10.26 -2.77
CA ARG A 526 17.50 -9.74 -1.42
C ARG A 526 16.46 -10.15 -0.37
N ASN A 527 15.17 -10.03 -0.68
CA ASN A 527 14.10 -10.41 0.24
C ASN A 527 14.14 -11.90 0.65
N VAL A 528 14.41 -12.81 -0.29
CA VAL A 528 14.54 -14.25 0.00
C VAL A 528 15.81 -14.54 0.78
N ALA A 529 16.93 -13.91 0.41
CA ALA A 529 18.20 -14.08 1.10
C ALA A 529 18.14 -13.63 2.56
N ASP A 530 17.62 -12.43 2.80
CA ASP A 530 17.44 -11.86 4.14
C ASP A 530 16.51 -12.74 4.99
N THR A 531 15.41 -13.23 4.40
CA THR A 531 14.50 -14.17 5.07
C THR A 531 15.22 -15.47 5.44
N GLY A 532 16.03 -16.03 4.54
CA GLY A 532 16.84 -17.22 4.80
C GLY A 532 17.80 -17.04 5.97
N LEU A 533 18.49 -15.90 6.05
CA LEU A 533 19.39 -15.55 7.16
C LEU A 533 18.63 -15.41 8.48
N GLN A 534 17.46 -14.77 8.47
CA GLN A 534 16.60 -14.66 9.65
C GLN A 534 16.12 -16.03 10.14
N ILE A 535 15.70 -16.91 9.24
CA ILE A 535 15.30 -18.28 9.59
C ILE A 535 16.48 -19.02 10.21
N LEU A 536 17.67 -18.96 9.59
CA LEU A 536 18.86 -19.62 10.12
C LEU A 536 19.21 -19.11 11.52
N TYR A 537 19.22 -17.80 11.73
CA TYR A 537 19.53 -17.21 13.02
C TYR A 537 18.54 -17.67 14.10
N GLN A 538 17.24 -17.60 13.81
CA GLN A 538 16.20 -18.06 14.73
C GLN A 538 16.30 -19.57 15.01
N LEU A 539 16.65 -20.38 13.99
CA LEU A 539 16.85 -21.82 14.15
C LEU A 539 17.99 -22.10 15.14
N LEU A 540 19.11 -21.39 15.01
CA LEU A 540 20.25 -21.55 15.91
C LEU A 540 19.91 -21.14 17.35
N LEU A 541 19.16 -20.04 17.55
CA LEU A 541 18.67 -19.62 18.86
C LEU A 541 17.75 -20.68 19.49
N ASN A 542 16.84 -21.24 18.71
CA ASN A 542 15.93 -22.29 19.17
C ASN A 542 16.69 -23.57 19.55
N ILE A 543 17.67 -23.98 18.73
CA ILE A 543 18.51 -25.15 19.00
C ILE A 543 19.26 -25.01 20.34
N GLU A 544 19.78 -23.81 20.67
CA GLU A 544 20.47 -23.58 21.95
C GLU A 544 19.56 -23.88 23.16
N GLN A 545 18.25 -23.66 23.04
CA GLN A 545 17.29 -23.93 24.12
C GLN A 545 17.02 -25.43 24.34
N HIS A 546 17.43 -26.30 23.41
CA HIS A 546 17.17 -27.74 23.43
C HIS A 546 18.48 -28.55 23.53
N GLU A 547 19.07 -28.64 24.73
CA GLU A 547 20.43 -29.19 24.94
C GLU A 547 20.68 -30.57 24.30
N GLN A 548 19.76 -31.53 24.45
CA GLN A 548 19.94 -32.89 23.92
C GLN A 548 19.95 -32.94 22.40
N ALA A 549 18.98 -32.28 21.75
CA ALA A 549 18.91 -32.21 20.29
C ALA A 549 20.02 -31.32 19.71
N GLY A 550 20.40 -30.27 20.44
CA GLY A 550 21.40 -29.31 20.03
C GLY A 550 22.77 -29.91 19.86
N GLN A 551 23.21 -30.80 20.75
CA GLN A 551 24.50 -31.46 20.59
C GLN A 551 24.57 -32.28 19.28
N SER A 552 23.56 -33.09 18.98
CA SER A 552 23.51 -33.85 17.71
C SER A 552 23.44 -32.94 16.49
N PHE A 553 22.71 -31.82 16.59
CA PHE A 553 22.65 -30.80 15.55
C PHE A 553 24.01 -30.18 15.28
N TYR A 554 24.72 -29.74 16.33
CA TYR A 554 26.04 -29.10 16.19
C TYR A 554 27.07 -30.06 15.59
N GLN A 555 27.09 -31.31 16.04
CA GLN A 555 28.00 -32.32 15.49
C GLN A 555 27.78 -32.54 13.98
N THR A 556 26.52 -32.49 13.53
CA THR A 556 26.15 -32.82 12.15
C THR A 556 26.27 -31.63 11.21
N TYR A 557 25.88 -30.44 11.66
CA TYR A 557 25.60 -29.30 10.76
C TYR A 557 26.44 -28.04 11.05
N PHE A 558 27.11 -27.91 12.20
CA PHE A 558 27.73 -26.64 12.59
C PHE A 558 28.80 -26.17 11.61
N THR A 559 29.74 -27.04 11.24
CA THR A 559 30.83 -26.72 10.31
C THR A 559 30.32 -26.49 8.88
N ASP A 560 29.27 -27.20 8.49
CA ASP A 560 28.61 -27.06 7.18
C ASP A 560 27.91 -25.71 7.03
N ILE A 561 27.14 -25.31 8.05
CA ILE A 561 26.51 -23.98 8.14
C ILE A 561 27.59 -22.89 8.09
N LEU A 562 28.66 -23.05 8.86
CA LEU A 562 29.76 -22.09 8.91
C LEU A 562 30.40 -21.90 7.53
N GLN A 563 30.68 -23.01 6.83
CA GLN A 563 31.22 -22.99 5.47
C GLN A 563 30.28 -22.28 4.49
N HIS A 564 28.97 -22.55 4.56
CA HIS A 564 28.00 -21.91 3.68
C HIS A 564 27.83 -20.41 3.95
N ILE A 565 27.86 -19.96 5.21
CA ILE A 565 27.82 -18.53 5.52
C ILE A 565 29.06 -17.84 4.97
N PHE A 566 30.26 -18.40 5.18
CA PHE A 566 31.48 -17.81 4.62
C PHE A 566 31.44 -17.72 3.09
N SER A 567 30.94 -18.77 2.42
CA SER A 567 30.78 -18.76 0.97
C SER A 567 29.92 -17.61 0.46
N VAL A 568 28.90 -17.18 1.22
CA VAL A 568 27.98 -16.10 0.82
C VAL A 568 28.49 -14.74 1.26
N VAL A 569 29.07 -14.64 2.47
CA VAL A 569 29.69 -13.40 2.95
C VAL A 569 30.76 -12.90 2.01
N THR A 570 31.54 -13.80 1.42
CA THR A 570 32.62 -13.46 0.50
C THR A 570 32.19 -13.30 -0.95
N ASP A 571 30.91 -13.53 -1.28
CA ASP A 571 30.34 -13.30 -2.61
C ASP A 571 29.93 -11.82 -2.75
N THR A 572 30.32 -11.19 -3.85
CA THR A 572 29.98 -9.78 -4.11
C THR A 572 28.50 -9.57 -4.38
N SER A 573 27.76 -10.63 -4.70
CA SER A 573 26.32 -10.59 -4.97
C SER A 573 25.46 -10.49 -3.72
N HIS A 574 26.03 -10.64 -2.50
CA HIS A 574 25.27 -10.75 -1.24
C HIS A 574 25.68 -9.71 -0.17
N THR A 575 26.32 -8.61 -0.60
CA THR A 575 26.79 -7.51 0.26
C THR A 575 25.71 -6.88 1.14
N ALA A 576 24.46 -6.86 0.65
CA ALA A 576 23.32 -6.29 1.36
C ALA A 576 22.96 -7.04 2.66
N GLY A 577 23.36 -8.30 2.83
CA GLY A 577 23.08 -9.14 4.00
C GLY A 577 24.14 -9.09 5.10
N LEU A 578 25.15 -8.22 4.99
CA LEU A 578 26.36 -8.24 5.83
C LEU A 578 26.08 -8.22 7.34
N THR A 579 25.11 -7.43 7.81
CA THR A 579 24.77 -7.35 9.24
C THR A 579 24.19 -8.66 9.77
N MET A 580 23.32 -9.32 9.01
CA MET A 580 22.77 -10.61 9.41
C MET A 580 23.86 -11.69 9.36
N HIS A 581 24.73 -11.67 8.36
CA HIS A 581 25.89 -12.56 8.34
C HIS A 581 26.81 -12.36 9.55
N ALA A 582 27.14 -11.10 9.88
CA ALA A 582 27.93 -10.75 11.05
C ALA A 582 27.27 -11.25 12.34
N THR A 583 25.96 -11.07 12.46
CA THR A 583 25.17 -11.50 13.62
C THR A 583 25.18 -13.02 13.78
N ILE A 584 24.97 -13.77 12.70
CA ILE A 584 24.97 -15.24 12.75
C ILE A 584 26.37 -15.76 13.07
N LEU A 585 27.41 -15.25 12.39
CA LEU A 585 28.79 -15.66 12.64
C LEU A 585 29.20 -15.35 14.09
N ALA A 586 28.98 -14.13 14.56
CA ALA A 586 29.27 -13.73 15.93
C ALA A 586 28.56 -14.63 16.96
N TYR A 587 27.30 -14.97 16.70
CA TYR A 587 26.55 -15.91 17.54
C TYR A 587 27.16 -17.33 17.52
N MET A 588 27.51 -17.86 16.34
CA MET A 588 28.16 -19.18 16.22
C MET A 588 29.51 -19.23 16.95
N PHE A 589 30.34 -18.19 16.84
CA PHE A 589 31.61 -18.11 17.57
C PHE A 589 31.39 -17.98 19.08
N THR A 590 30.35 -17.25 19.51
CA THR A 590 29.96 -17.13 20.92
C THR A 590 29.56 -18.49 21.51
N LEU A 591 28.84 -19.35 20.76
CA LEU A 591 28.47 -20.69 21.23
C LEU A 591 29.69 -21.56 21.57
N ILE A 592 30.77 -21.43 20.78
CA ILE A 592 32.01 -22.16 21.01
C ILE A 592 32.72 -21.62 22.26
N GLU A 593 32.88 -20.30 22.35
CA GLU A 593 33.61 -19.66 23.47
C GLU A 593 32.93 -19.90 24.82
N ARG A 594 31.59 -19.88 24.86
CA ARG A 594 30.81 -20.15 26.07
C ARG A 594 30.74 -21.64 26.44
N GLY A 595 31.36 -22.53 25.65
CA GLY A 595 31.36 -23.97 25.90
C GLY A 595 29.98 -24.62 25.77
N LYS A 596 29.07 -24.06 24.96
CA LYS A 596 27.73 -24.62 24.73
C LYS A 596 27.76 -25.88 23.87
N ILE A 597 28.79 -26.03 23.05
CA ILE A 597 29.03 -27.21 22.21
C ILE A 597 30.00 -28.14 22.96
N GLN A 598 29.45 -29.20 23.55
CA GLN A 598 30.20 -30.17 24.36
C GLN A 598 30.67 -31.37 23.54
N VAL A 599 29.98 -31.68 22.45
CA VAL A 599 30.39 -32.73 21.52
C VAL A 599 31.59 -32.29 20.66
N PRO A 600 32.48 -33.22 20.28
CA PRO A 600 33.61 -32.89 19.42
C PRO A 600 33.12 -32.58 18.00
N LEU A 601 33.48 -31.39 17.50
CA LEU A 601 33.18 -30.96 16.12
C LEU A 601 34.16 -31.52 15.08
N GLY A 602 35.26 -32.11 15.53
CA GLY A 602 36.32 -32.63 14.67
C GLY A 602 37.29 -33.52 15.42
N PRO A 603 38.43 -33.87 14.80
CA PRO A 603 39.44 -34.74 15.41
C PRO A 603 40.20 -34.10 16.58
N VAL A 604 40.16 -32.76 16.70
CA VAL A 604 40.80 -32.01 17.79
C VAL A 604 39.82 -31.90 18.96
N PRO A 605 40.21 -32.28 20.21
CA PRO A 605 39.30 -32.24 21.36
C PRO A 605 38.82 -30.84 21.76
N ASP A 606 39.63 -29.82 21.51
CA ASP A 606 39.27 -28.42 21.76
C ASP A 606 38.53 -27.84 20.55
N ASN A 607 37.22 -27.62 20.73
CA ASN A 607 36.35 -27.07 19.70
C ASN A 607 36.76 -25.66 19.25
N ALA A 608 37.33 -24.82 20.15
CA ALA A 608 37.77 -23.48 19.79
C ALA A 608 38.99 -23.54 18.86
N LEU A 609 39.99 -24.35 19.21
CA LEU A 609 41.17 -24.57 18.38
C LEU A 609 40.79 -25.21 17.03
N TYR A 610 39.92 -26.21 17.05
CA TYR A 610 39.46 -26.88 15.84
C TYR A 610 38.81 -25.91 14.85
N ILE A 611 37.91 -25.04 15.33
CA ILE A 611 37.20 -24.09 14.47
C ILE A 611 38.14 -23.00 13.95
N GLN A 612 39.11 -22.54 14.75
CA GLN A 612 40.15 -21.63 14.25
C GLN A 612 40.94 -22.26 13.09
N GLU A 613 41.37 -23.51 13.23
CA GLU A 613 42.10 -24.24 12.17
C GLU A 613 41.21 -24.55 10.96
N PHE A 614 39.93 -24.84 11.17
CA PHE A 614 38.96 -25.07 10.11
C PHE A 614 38.73 -23.81 9.27
N VAL A 615 38.42 -22.67 9.91
CA VAL A 615 38.19 -21.40 9.21
C VAL A 615 39.47 -20.93 8.52
N ALA A 616 40.64 -21.04 9.16
CA ALA A 616 41.90 -20.68 8.53
C ALA A 616 42.19 -21.51 7.26
N ARG A 617 41.90 -22.82 7.29
CA ARG A 617 42.02 -23.68 6.10
C ARG A 617 41.02 -23.30 5.00
N LEU A 618 39.77 -23.00 5.39
CA LEU A 618 38.73 -22.58 4.47
C LEU A 618 39.13 -21.29 3.73
N LEU A 619 39.56 -20.27 4.47
CA LEU A 619 39.98 -18.98 3.90
C LEU A 619 41.24 -19.12 3.04
N ARG A 620 42.23 -19.93 3.47
CA ARG A 620 43.44 -20.18 2.68
C ARG A 620 43.14 -20.87 1.35
N ALA A 621 42.19 -21.82 1.35
CA ALA A 621 41.80 -22.53 0.14
C ALA A 621 41.02 -21.63 -0.83
N ALA A 622 40.14 -20.77 -0.32
CA ALA A 622 39.34 -19.86 -1.13
C ALA A 622 40.14 -18.66 -1.66
N PHE A 623 41.06 -18.11 -0.85
CA PHE A 623 41.80 -16.87 -1.13
C PHE A 623 43.31 -17.08 -0.98
N PRO A 624 43.96 -17.77 -1.95
CA PRO A 624 45.39 -18.12 -1.85
C PRO A 624 46.34 -16.90 -1.91
N HIS A 625 45.82 -15.72 -2.26
CA HIS A 625 46.58 -14.47 -2.28
C HIS A 625 46.73 -13.84 -0.88
N LEU A 626 45.93 -14.25 0.11
CA LEU A 626 46.05 -13.76 1.48
C LEU A 626 47.26 -14.39 2.17
N THR A 627 48.01 -13.56 2.89
CA THR A 627 49.13 -14.05 3.71
C THR A 627 48.64 -14.81 4.94
N ASP A 628 49.47 -15.74 5.44
CA ASP A 628 49.16 -16.47 6.68
C ASP A 628 48.91 -15.56 7.88
N ASN A 629 49.56 -14.39 7.92
CA ASN A 629 49.36 -13.41 8.98
C ASN A 629 48.00 -12.71 8.86
N GLN A 630 47.56 -12.37 7.64
CA GLN A 630 46.23 -11.81 7.41
C GLN A 630 45.14 -12.80 7.83
N ILE A 631 45.23 -14.06 7.37
CA ILE A 631 44.26 -15.11 7.74
C ILE A 631 44.22 -15.30 9.26
N LYS A 632 45.39 -15.33 9.92
CA LYS A 632 45.47 -15.45 11.37
C LYS A 632 44.78 -14.29 12.10
N ILE A 633 45.04 -13.05 11.68
CA ILE A 633 44.43 -11.85 12.28
C ILE A 633 42.91 -11.88 12.07
N THR A 634 42.45 -12.22 10.86
CA THR A 634 41.02 -12.34 10.57
C THR A 634 40.35 -13.33 11.51
N VAL A 635 40.87 -14.57 11.60
CA VAL A 635 40.29 -15.61 12.46
C VAL A 635 40.32 -15.22 13.94
N GLN A 636 41.39 -14.59 14.43
CA GLN A 636 41.45 -14.11 15.81
C GLN A 636 40.41 -13.01 16.10
N GLY A 637 40.22 -12.07 15.17
CA GLY A 637 39.20 -11.03 15.31
C GLY A 637 37.78 -11.60 15.37
N LEU A 638 37.49 -12.68 14.62
CA LEU A 638 36.18 -13.36 14.69
C LEU A 638 35.89 -13.96 16.07
N PHE A 639 36.90 -14.35 16.85
CA PHE A 639 36.67 -14.77 18.23
C PHE A 639 36.59 -13.59 19.19
N HIS A 640 37.51 -12.63 19.11
CA HIS A 640 37.59 -11.53 20.09
C HIS A 640 36.46 -10.51 19.98
N LEU A 641 35.85 -10.35 18.81
CA LEU A 641 34.81 -9.35 18.55
C LEU A 641 33.40 -9.94 18.58
N ASN A 642 33.23 -11.23 18.90
CA ASN A 642 31.95 -11.95 18.78
C ASN A 642 30.83 -11.45 19.73
N GLN A 643 31.14 -10.60 20.71
CA GLN A 643 30.15 -9.95 21.60
C GLN A 643 29.75 -8.54 21.14
N ASP A 644 30.47 -7.93 20.20
CA ASP A 644 30.16 -6.60 19.65
C ASP A 644 29.89 -6.73 18.15
N ILE A 645 28.60 -6.83 17.80
CA ILE A 645 28.16 -6.99 16.41
C ILE A 645 28.63 -5.83 15.52
N THR A 646 28.75 -4.62 16.06
CA THR A 646 29.20 -3.46 15.29
C THR A 646 30.67 -3.64 14.92
N ALA A 647 31.53 -3.92 15.91
CA ALA A 647 32.95 -4.17 15.67
C ALA A 647 33.18 -5.42 14.81
N PHE A 648 32.40 -6.48 15.02
CA PHE A 648 32.47 -7.71 14.22
C PHE A 648 32.13 -7.46 12.75
N LYS A 649 31.08 -6.67 12.50
CA LYS A 649 30.68 -6.27 11.15
C LYS A 649 31.77 -5.45 10.46
N GLU A 650 32.37 -4.49 11.15
CA GLU A 650 33.51 -3.72 10.61
C GLU A 650 34.70 -4.64 10.30
N HIS A 651 35.03 -5.57 11.20
CA HIS A 651 36.11 -6.53 10.97
C HIS A 651 35.86 -7.45 9.78
N LEU A 652 34.61 -7.91 9.59
CA LEU A 652 34.21 -8.62 8.37
C LEU A 652 34.31 -7.73 7.14
N ARG A 653 33.89 -6.46 7.22
CA ARG A 653 33.98 -5.51 6.11
C ARG A 653 35.42 -5.28 5.70
N ASP A 654 36.34 -5.06 6.65
CA ASP A 654 37.77 -4.92 6.39
C ASP A 654 38.35 -6.16 5.69
N PHE A 655 37.91 -7.35 6.12
CA PHE A 655 38.28 -8.60 5.44
C PHE A 655 37.74 -8.67 4.00
N LEU A 656 36.49 -8.23 3.76
CA LEU A 656 35.90 -8.18 2.42
C LEU A 656 36.62 -7.17 1.51
N VAL A 657 37.05 -6.03 2.05
CA VAL A 657 37.88 -5.07 1.30
C VAL A 657 39.24 -5.70 0.95
N GLN A 658 39.89 -6.38 1.89
CA GLN A 658 41.20 -7.03 1.65
C GLN A 658 41.15 -8.08 0.54
N ILE A 659 40.06 -8.85 0.41
CA ILE A 659 39.91 -9.81 -0.70
C ILE A 659 39.60 -9.10 -2.03
N ARG A 660 38.97 -7.91 -2.00
CA ARG A 660 38.52 -7.14 -3.17
C ARG A 660 39.54 -6.15 -3.73
N GLU A 661 40.47 -5.67 -2.91
CA GLU A 661 41.59 -4.84 -3.37
C GLU A 661 42.40 -5.54 -4.49
N TYR A 662 42.33 -6.87 -4.54
CA TYR A 662 42.93 -7.68 -5.60
C TYR A 662 42.03 -7.83 -6.86
N THR A 663 40.70 -7.77 -6.72
CA THR A 663 39.73 -7.96 -7.83
C THR A 663 39.28 -6.65 -8.49
N GLY A 664 39.40 -5.51 -7.80
CA GLY A 664 39.07 -4.18 -8.33
C GLY A 664 37.57 -3.84 -8.35
N GLU A 665 36.77 -4.46 -7.47
CA GLU A 665 35.31 -4.28 -7.36
C GLU A 665 34.93 -3.04 -6.52
N ASP A 666 33.71 -2.50 -6.69
CA ASP A 666 33.21 -1.32 -5.94
C ASP A 666 32.69 -1.72 -4.54
N ASP A 667 33.20 -1.05 -3.49
CA ASP A 667 32.89 -1.33 -2.08
C ASP A 667 31.71 -0.49 -1.53
N SER A 668 31.12 0.38 -2.34
CA SER A 668 30.04 1.29 -1.93
C SER A 668 28.81 0.57 -1.35
N GLU A 669 28.55 -0.68 -1.77
CA GLU A 669 27.42 -1.49 -1.32
C GLU A 669 27.52 -1.96 0.14
N LEU A 670 28.74 -2.03 0.72
CA LEU A 670 28.96 -2.50 2.10
C LEU A 670 28.39 -1.54 3.18
N TYR A 671 27.97 -0.33 2.78
CA TYR A 671 27.42 0.72 3.63
C TYR A 671 25.92 1.00 3.42
N LEU A 672 25.24 0.18 2.61
CA LEU A 672 23.83 0.41 2.24
C LEU A 672 22.89 0.45 3.46
N GLU A 673 23.07 -0.44 4.44
CA GLU A 673 22.19 -0.51 5.61
C GLU A 673 22.38 0.67 6.58
N GLU A 674 23.60 1.20 6.72
CA GLU A 674 23.86 2.40 7.53
C GLU A 674 23.18 3.62 6.90
N ARG A 675 23.24 3.71 5.57
CA ARG A 675 22.52 4.73 4.81
C ARG A 675 21.01 4.56 4.95
N GLU A 676 20.48 3.33 4.88
CA GLU A 676 19.07 3.02 5.05
C GLU A 676 18.57 3.38 6.46
N THR A 677 19.34 3.04 7.49
CA THR A 677 19.05 3.38 8.89
C THR A 677 19.06 4.89 9.13
N ALA A 678 20.06 5.60 8.58
CA ALA A 678 20.13 7.06 8.68
C ALA A 678 18.94 7.74 7.98
N LEU A 679 18.54 7.24 6.82
CA LEU A 679 17.34 7.72 6.12
C LEU A 679 16.06 7.44 6.91
N ARG A 680 15.92 6.26 7.52
CA ARG A 680 14.77 5.92 8.37
C ARG A 680 14.67 6.85 9.58
N LEU A 681 15.77 7.07 10.29
CA LEU A 681 15.82 7.99 11.44
C LEU A 681 15.49 9.43 11.03
N ALA A 682 16.01 9.89 9.89
CA ALA A 682 15.68 11.21 9.34
C ALA A 682 14.19 11.32 8.96
N GLN A 683 13.59 10.26 8.42
CA GLN A 683 12.16 10.20 8.11
C GLN A 683 11.29 10.19 9.37
N GLU A 684 11.67 9.44 10.40
CA GLU A 684 10.97 9.42 11.70
C GLU A 684 11.02 10.79 12.37
N GLU A 685 12.19 11.43 12.39
CA GLU A 685 12.35 12.77 12.96
C GLU A 685 11.52 13.80 12.18
N LYS A 686 11.55 13.74 10.84
CA LYS A 686 10.70 14.59 9.99
C LYS A 686 9.22 14.36 10.31
N ARG A 687 8.77 13.10 10.44
CA ARG A 687 7.37 12.77 10.76
C ARG A 687 6.98 13.30 12.14
N ARG A 688 7.86 13.22 13.13
CA ARG A 688 7.64 13.78 14.48
C ARG A 688 7.46 15.30 14.43
N GLN A 689 8.29 16.00 13.66
CA GLN A 689 8.15 17.45 13.46
C GLN A 689 6.84 17.80 12.74
N GLN A 690 6.43 17.00 11.76
CA GLN A 690 5.14 17.17 11.06
C GLN A 690 3.94 16.95 11.98
N MET A 691 3.99 15.96 12.88
CA MET A 691 2.94 15.72 13.90
C MET A 691 2.75 16.90 14.86
N ALA A 692 3.81 17.68 15.12
CA ALA A 692 3.74 18.82 16.03
C ALA A 692 3.01 20.04 15.43
N VAL A 693 2.75 20.04 14.12
CA VAL A 693 2.12 21.16 13.41
C VAL A 693 0.74 20.74 12.88
N PRO A 694 -0.35 21.29 13.43
CA PRO A 694 -1.70 20.97 12.96
C PRO A 694 -1.88 21.23 11.46
N GLY A 695 -2.52 20.28 10.77
CA GLY A 695 -2.84 20.37 9.34
C GLY A 695 -1.72 20.00 8.35
N ILE A 696 -0.53 19.61 8.83
CA ILE A 696 0.53 19.10 7.95
C ILE A 696 0.30 17.64 7.56
N LEU A 697 -0.26 16.84 8.47
CA LEU A 697 -0.60 15.44 8.20
C LEU A 697 -2.03 15.32 7.71
N ASN A 698 -2.26 14.44 6.74
CA ASN A 698 -3.61 14.20 6.25
C ASN A 698 -4.47 13.58 7.38
N PRO A 699 -5.73 14.00 7.57
CA PRO A 699 -6.62 13.42 8.58
C PRO A 699 -6.81 11.91 8.45
N HIS A 700 -6.62 11.33 7.27
CA HIS A 700 -6.67 9.87 7.09
C HIS A 700 -5.40 9.15 7.57
N GLU A 701 -4.28 9.85 7.68
CA GLU A 701 -2.98 9.33 8.16
C GLU A 701 -2.82 9.44 9.68
N MET A 702 -3.66 10.22 10.35
CA MET A 702 -3.63 10.38 11.80
C MET A 702 -4.36 9.24 12.53
N PRO A 703 -3.83 8.72 13.66
CA PRO A 703 -4.54 7.79 14.55
C PRO A 703 -5.86 8.37 15.04
N GLU A 704 -6.91 7.55 15.21
CA GLU A 704 -8.25 8.01 15.66
C GLU A 704 -8.17 8.80 16.99
N GLU A 705 -7.34 8.36 17.92
CA GLU A 705 -7.15 8.97 19.25
C GLU A 705 -6.59 10.40 19.22
N MET A 706 -5.97 10.81 18.10
CA MET A 706 -5.38 12.14 17.91
C MET A 706 -6.29 13.09 17.11
N GLN A 707 -7.50 12.66 16.75
CA GLN A 707 -8.43 13.44 15.92
C GLN A 707 -9.56 14.11 16.70
N ASP A 708 -9.64 13.85 18.00
CA ASP A 708 -10.65 14.39 18.90
C ASP A 708 -10.14 15.64 19.64
#